data_AF-A0A852DP55-F1
#
_entry.id   AF-A0A852DP55-F1
#
_cell.length_a   1.000
_cell.length_b   1.000
_cell.length_c   1.000
_cell.angle_alpha   90.00
_cell.angle_beta   90.00
_cell.angle_gamma   90.00
#
_symmetry.space_group_name_H-M   'P 1'
#
loop_
_entity.id
_entity.type
_entity.pdbx_description
1 polymer ?
#
loop_
_entity_poly.entity_id
_entity_poly.type
_entity_poly.pdbx_seq_one_letter_code
_entity_poly.pdbx_strand_id
1 'polypeptide(L)'
;DEVRENISRGMAILGPTFTLDALVECLVIGVGTMSGVRQLEIMCCFGCMSVLANYFVFMTFFPACVSLVLELSRESREGRPIWQLSHFARVLEEEENKPNPVTQRVKMIMSLGLVLVHAHSRWIAEPAAQNSTVENSVGLDENAPKRIEPNVSLWQFYLSRMASMDIEQVITLGLALLLAVKYIFFEQAETESTLSLKNPITSPVMVQKKVPENCCRKQTGLLKNNQKSNTGEEAFIPKDESAEVIKPVLAESSTKATFVVGNSCPVETSSYLSGKEEEIELPKEPRSIEECVRILGNAQEGAKFLTDAEVISLVNAKHIPAYKLETLMETQERGVSIRRQMLSKKLPEPSSLQYLPYRNYNYSLVMGACCENVIGYMPIPVGVAGPLVLDNKEFQVPMATTEGCLVASTNRGCRAIYLGGGASSRILADGMTRGPVVRLPTACQAAEVKIWLESPEGFKIMKEAFDSTSRFARLQKLLISLAGRNLYIRFQSGTGDAMGMNMISKGTEKALVRLNEEFPDLQVIAISGNYCTDKKPAAINWIEGRGKSVVCEAVIPAKVVREVLKTTTEDLVEVNINKNLVGSAMAGSIGGYNAHAANIVTAIYIACGQDAAQNVGSSNCITLMERTGSTNEDLYISCTMPSIEIGTVGGGTNLLPQQACLQMLGVQGASQDNPGENARQLAKIVCATVMAGELSLMAALAAGHLVKSHMIHNR
;
A
#
# COMPACT_ATOMS: atom_id res chain seq x y z
N ASP A 1 7.32 -34.56 -28.51
CA ASP A 1 8.72 -34.22 -28.86
C ASP A 1 9.01 -32.74 -28.66
N GLU A 2 8.54 -31.84 -29.54
CA GLU A 2 8.70 -30.37 -29.45
C GLU A 2 8.63 -29.75 -28.03
N VAL A 3 7.65 -30.14 -27.21
CA VAL A 3 7.53 -29.66 -25.80
C VAL A 3 8.72 -30.11 -24.93
N ARG A 4 9.16 -31.36 -25.07
CA ARG A 4 10.31 -31.93 -24.32
C ARG A 4 11.62 -31.30 -24.80
N GLU A 5 11.72 -31.02 -26.09
CA GLU A 5 12.84 -30.29 -26.69
C GLU A 5 12.91 -28.85 -26.15
N ASN A 6 11.80 -28.11 -26.15
CA ASN A 6 11.72 -26.77 -25.58
C ASN A 6 12.04 -26.72 -24.07
N ILE A 7 11.55 -27.69 -23.28
CA ILE A 7 11.92 -27.80 -21.85
C ILE A 7 13.43 -28.09 -21.71
N SER A 8 13.99 -29.01 -22.49
CA SER A 8 15.43 -29.30 -22.45
C SER A 8 16.29 -28.10 -22.84
N ARG A 9 15.84 -27.29 -23.79
CA ARG A 9 16.50 -26.05 -24.23
C ARG A 9 16.44 -24.96 -23.15
N GLY A 10 15.30 -24.80 -22.47
CA GLY A 10 15.18 -23.92 -21.30
C GLY A 10 16.11 -24.35 -20.16
N MET A 11 16.14 -25.64 -19.82
CA MET A 11 17.03 -26.18 -18.79
C MET A 11 18.52 -26.08 -19.17
N ALA A 12 18.88 -26.21 -20.45
CA ALA A 12 20.26 -26.03 -20.92
C ALA A 12 20.75 -24.58 -20.81
N ILE A 13 19.84 -23.59 -20.95
CA ILE A 13 20.17 -22.16 -20.84
C ILE A 13 20.19 -21.70 -19.37
N LEU A 14 19.15 -22.03 -18.61
CA LEU A 14 18.98 -21.55 -17.23
C LEU A 14 19.75 -22.39 -16.20
N GLY A 15 19.82 -23.71 -16.42
CA GLY A 15 20.34 -24.68 -15.46
C GLY A 15 21.73 -24.35 -14.92
N PRO A 16 22.75 -24.08 -15.77
CA PRO A 16 24.09 -23.74 -15.31
C PRO A 16 24.15 -22.54 -14.36
N THR A 17 23.24 -21.58 -14.50
CA THR A 17 23.17 -20.40 -13.60
C THR A 17 22.55 -20.76 -12.26
N PHE A 18 21.47 -21.54 -12.24
CA PHE A 18 20.88 -22.05 -10.99
C PHE A 18 21.84 -23.00 -10.25
N THR A 19 22.64 -23.81 -10.95
CA THR A 19 23.72 -24.61 -10.35
C THR A 19 24.80 -23.74 -9.72
N LEU A 20 25.30 -22.72 -10.44
CA LEU A 20 26.31 -21.81 -9.91
C LEU A 20 25.81 -21.06 -8.66
N ASP A 21 24.56 -20.59 -8.68
CA ASP A 21 23.99 -19.81 -7.59
C ASP A 21 23.73 -20.67 -6.34
N ALA A 22 23.19 -21.89 -6.49
CA ALA A 22 23.04 -22.83 -5.38
C ALA A 22 24.40 -23.23 -4.78
N LEU A 23 25.44 -23.44 -5.60
CA LEU A 23 26.80 -23.72 -5.13
C LEU A 23 27.40 -22.53 -4.36
N VAL A 24 27.24 -21.30 -4.87
CA VAL A 24 27.67 -20.07 -4.20
C VAL A 24 26.96 -19.91 -2.86
N GLU A 25 25.65 -20.11 -2.82
CA GLU A 25 24.85 -19.95 -1.60
C GLU A 25 25.22 -21.00 -0.54
N CYS A 26 25.38 -22.28 -0.93
CA CYS A 26 25.91 -23.32 -0.04
C CYS A 26 27.33 -23.01 0.48
N LEU A 27 28.22 -22.47 -0.35
CA LEU A 27 29.57 -22.08 0.07
C LEU A 27 29.57 -20.92 1.06
N VAL A 28 28.69 -19.92 0.86
CA VAL A 28 28.54 -18.76 1.77
C VAL A 28 27.92 -19.19 3.11
N ILE A 29 26.79 -19.91 3.10
CA ILE A 29 26.15 -20.40 4.33
C ILE A 29 27.09 -21.35 5.08
N GLY A 30 27.85 -22.17 4.35
CA GLY A 30 28.87 -23.05 4.91
C GLY A 30 29.97 -22.34 5.70
N VAL A 31 30.27 -21.06 5.45
CA VAL A 31 31.23 -20.31 6.29
C VAL A 31 30.74 -20.24 7.73
N GLY A 32 29.42 -20.14 7.95
CA GLY A 32 28.82 -20.17 9.28
C GLY A 32 28.96 -21.53 10.00
N THR A 33 29.14 -22.64 9.27
CA THR A 33 29.45 -23.95 9.88
C THR A 33 30.90 -24.10 10.31
N MET A 34 31.72 -23.05 10.18
CA MET A 34 33.09 -22.98 10.72
C MET A 34 33.25 -21.84 11.74
N SER A 35 32.14 -21.38 12.33
CA SER A 35 32.11 -20.24 13.26
C SER A 35 32.53 -20.58 14.69
N GLY A 36 32.57 -21.86 15.09
CA GLY A 36 32.77 -22.29 16.48
C GLY A 36 31.53 -22.11 17.37
N VAL A 37 30.44 -21.53 16.84
CA VAL A 37 29.21 -21.25 17.58
C VAL A 37 28.19 -22.34 17.29
N ARG A 38 28.14 -23.35 18.15
CA ARG A 38 27.34 -24.59 17.96
C ARG A 38 25.89 -24.40 17.51
N GLN A 39 25.21 -23.32 17.93
CA GLN A 39 23.85 -23.02 17.45
C GLN A 39 23.85 -22.51 16.00
N LEU A 40 24.77 -21.62 15.64
CA LEU A 40 24.93 -21.10 14.29
C LEU A 40 25.38 -22.19 13.31
N GLU A 41 26.26 -23.09 13.75
CA GLU A 41 26.69 -24.26 12.96
C GLU A 41 25.53 -25.18 12.59
N ILE A 42 24.63 -25.47 13.54
CA ILE A 42 23.41 -26.25 13.31
C ILE A 42 22.46 -25.51 12.35
N MET A 43 22.24 -24.21 12.55
CA MET A 43 21.38 -23.41 11.67
C MET A 43 21.92 -23.30 10.24
N CYS A 44 23.23 -23.09 10.07
CA CYS A 44 23.88 -23.07 8.76
C CYS A 44 23.88 -24.45 8.08
N CYS A 45 24.00 -25.54 8.85
CA CYS A 45 23.84 -26.89 8.31
C CYS A 45 22.44 -27.11 7.72
N PHE A 46 21.38 -26.74 8.46
CA PHE A 46 20.01 -26.76 7.92
C PHE A 46 19.81 -25.82 6.73
N GLY A 47 20.47 -24.64 6.73
CA GLY A 47 20.48 -23.72 5.60
C GLY A 47 21.04 -24.35 4.32
N CYS A 48 22.23 -24.95 4.39
CA CYS A 48 22.83 -25.67 3.26
C CYS A 48 21.94 -26.83 2.77
N MET A 49 21.37 -27.62 3.69
CA MET A 49 20.45 -28.71 3.32
C MET A 49 19.18 -28.20 2.64
N SER A 50 18.65 -27.04 3.05
CA SER A 50 17.48 -26.40 2.44
C SER A 50 17.77 -25.92 1.01
N VAL A 51 18.92 -25.25 0.79
CA VAL A 51 19.35 -24.81 -0.55
C VAL A 51 19.54 -26.01 -1.48
N LEU A 52 20.20 -27.07 -1.03
CA LEU A 52 20.36 -28.30 -1.80
C LEU A 52 19.01 -28.97 -2.12
N ALA A 53 18.10 -29.07 -1.14
CA ALA A 53 16.77 -29.64 -1.36
C ALA A 53 15.96 -28.84 -2.39
N ASN A 54 15.95 -27.51 -2.27
CA ASN A 54 15.29 -26.61 -3.22
C ASN A 54 15.88 -26.75 -4.64
N TYR A 55 17.22 -26.81 -4.75
CA TYR A 55 17.93 -27.06 -5.99
C TYR A 55 17.53 -28.40 -6.64
N PHE A 56 17.47 -29.49 -5.87
CA PHE A 56 17.01 -30.79 -6.37
C PHE A 56 15.56 -30.75 -6.86
N VAL A 57 14.66 -30.10 -6.11
CA VAL A 57 13.26 -29.91 -6.51
C VAL A 57 13.16 -29.12 -7.83
N PHE A 58 13.91 -28.04 -7.96
CA PHE A 58 13.91 -27.19 -9.16
C PHE A 58 14.54 -27.87 -10.38
N MET A 59 15.57 -28.70 -10.20
CA MET A 59 16.24 -29.42 -11.30
C MET A 59 15.53 -30.69 -11.76
N THR A 60 14.70 -31.32 -10.91
CA THR A 60 14.10 -32.64 -11.21
C THR A 60 12.57 -32.61 -11.18
N PHE A 61 11.97 -32.22 -10.05
CA PHE A 61 10.54 -32.30 -9.83
C PHE A 61 9.78 -31.23 -10.63
N PHE A 62 10.30 -30.01 -10.70
CA PHE A 62 9.65 -28.92 -11.45
C PHE A 62 9.60 -29.18 -12.97
N PRO A 63 10.69 -29.56 -13.68
CA PRO A 63 10.63 -29.94 -15.09
C PRO A 63 9.72 -31.15 -15.35
N ALA A 64 9.71 -32.15 -14.45
CA ALA A 64 8.82 -33.30 -14.56
C ALA A 64 7.34 -32.90 -14.45
N CYS A 65 6.99 -32.04 -13.48
CA CYS A 65 5.63 -31.52 -13.33
C CYS A 65 5.20 -30.66 -14.53
N VAL A 66 6.08 -29.79 -15.04
CA VAL A 66 5.78 -28.97 -16.23
C VAL A 66 5.57 -29.85 -17.46
N SER A 67 6.38 -30.90 -17.66
CA SER A 67 6.16 -31.88 -18.73
C SER A 67 4.81 -32.58 -18.59
N LEU A 68 4.49 -33.11 -17.40
CA LEU A 68 3.24 -33.83 -17.13
C LEU A 68 1.99 -32.95 -17.32
N VAL A 69 2.02 -31.70 -16.86
CA VAL A 69 0.91 -30.75 -17.03
C VAL A 69 0.68 -30.41 -18.51
N LEU A 70 1.75 -30.24 -19.30
CA LEU A 70 1.62 -29.97 -20.74
C LEU A 70 1.16 -31.20 -21.53
N GLU A 71 1.50 -32.41 -21.07
CA GLU A 71 1.08 -33.69 -21.67
C GLU A 71 -0.40 -33.98 -21.39
N LEU A 72 -0.83 -33.88 -20.12
CA LEU A 72 -2.25 -34.01 -19.71
C LEU A 72 -3.15 -32.93 -20.35
N SER A 73 -2.67 -31.69 -20.46
CA SER A 73 -3.38 -30.60 -21.14
C SER A 73 -3.65 -30.96 -22.61
N ARG A 74 -2.71 -31.65 -23.27
CA ARG A 74 -2.78 -32.02 -24.69
C ARG A 74 -3.69 -33.23 -24.95
N GLU A 75 -3.75 -34.22 -24.07
CA GLU A 75 -4.72 -35.33 -24.19
C GLU A 75 -6.17 -34.88 -23.94
N SER A 76 -6.38 -33.84 -23.13
CA SER A 76 -7.73 -33.42 -22.71
C SER A 76 -8.63 -32.86 -23.82
N ARG A 77 -8.11 -32.53 -25.02
CA ARG A 77 -8.84 -31.82 -26.08
C ARG A 77 -8.40 -32.17 -27.49
N GLU A 78 -9.19 -33.00 -28.17
CA GLU A 78 -9.15 -33.10 -29.63
C GLU A 78 -9.56 -31.77 -30.30
N GLY A 79 -8.73 -31.27 -31.23
CA GLY A 79 -9.22 -30.46 -32.36
C GLY A 79 -9.22 -28.94 -32.28
N ARG A 80 -8.63 -28.26 -31.27
CA ARG A 80 -8.44 -26.78 -31.30
C ARG A 80 -7.09 -26.30 -30.73
N PRO A 81 -6.33 -25.44 -31.44
CA PRO A 81 -5.05 -24.92 -30.97
C PRO A 81 -5.21 -23.87 -29.85
N ILE A 82 -4.30 -23.88 -28.88
CA ILE A 82 -4.35 -23.01 -27.69
C ILE A 82 -3.62 -21.68 -27.96
N TRP A 83 -4.39 -20.63 -28.28
CA TRP A 83 -3.87 -19.27 -28.51
C TRP A 83 -3.22 -18.60 -27.28
N GLN A 84 -3.30 -19.23 -26.10
CA GLN A 84 -2.62 -18.80 -24.88
C GLN A 84 -1.19 -19.34 -24.75
N LEU A 85 -0.82 -20.43 -25.45
CA LEU A 85 0.54 -20.98 -25.38
C LEU A 85 1.55 -20.08 -26.12
N SER A 86 1.13 -19.42 -27.20
CA SER A 86 1.90 -18.34 -27.83
C SER A 86 2.15 -17.16 -26.90
N HIS A 87 1.29 -16.91 -25.90
CA HIS A 87 1.53 -15.86 -24.91
C HIS A 87 2.55 -16.29 -23.84
N PHE A 88 2.66 -17.58 -23.54
CA PHE A 88 3.68 -18.12 -22.65
C PHE A 88 5.05 -18.23 -23.34
N ALA A 89 5.08 -18.73 -24.59
CA ALA A 89 6.28 -18.75 -25.42
C ALA A 89 6.82 -17.34 -25.65
N ARG A 90 5.94 -16.37 -25.96
CA ARG A 90 6.35 -14.97 -26.15
C ARG A 90 6.85 -14.29 -24.87
N VAL A 91 6.33 -14.64 -23.70
CA VAL A 91 6.89 -14.18 -22.40
C VAL A 91 8.28 -14.78 -22.14
N LEU A 92 8.57 -15.98 -22.66
CA LEU A 92 9.92 -16.57 -22.65
C LEU A 92 10.86 -16.02 -23.75
N GLU A 93 10.31 -15.39 -24.80
CA GLU A 93 11.10 -14.72 -25.86
C GLU A 93 11.34 -13.21 -25.58
N GLU A 94 10.45 -12.54 -24.83
CA GLU A 94 10.59 -11.11 -24.51
C GLU A 94 11.53 -10.82 -23.33
N GLU A 95 12.00 -11.84 -22.59
CA GLU A 95 13.17 -11.73 -21.71
C GLU A 95 14.42 -12.38 -22.33
N GLU A 96 15.25 -11.59 -23.02
CA GLU A 96 16.67 -11.94 -23.25
C GLU A 96 17.50 -11.83 -21.94
N ASN A 97 17.05 -12.50 -20.88
CA ASN A 97 17.80 -12.71 -19.64
C ASN A 97 18.94 -13.73 -19.84
N LYS A 98 19.79 -13.50 -20.85
CA LYS A 98 21.12 -14.10 -20.90
C LYS A 98 21.88 -13.63 -19.65
N PRO A 99 22.31 -14.54 -18.76
CA PRO A 99 22.99 -14.16 -17.53
C PRO A 99 24.25 -13.36 -17.89
N ASN A 100 24.40 -12.16 -17.31
CA ASN A 100 25.48 -11.25 -17.66
C ASN A 100 26.84 -11.95 -17.46
N PRO A 101 27.68 -12.10 -18.51
CA PRO A 101 28.92 -12.87 -18.43
C PRO A 101 29.94 -12.26 -17.48
N VAL A 102 29.87 -10.94 -17.21
CA VAL A 102 30.67 -10.30 -16.16
C VAL A 102 30.22 -10.77 -14.78
N THR A 103 28.91 -10.83 -14.54
CA THR A 103 28.33 -11.28 -13.26
C THR A 103 28.60 -12.77 -13.00
N GLN A 104 28.50 -13.63 -14.02
CA GLN A 104 28.91 -15.04 -13.90
C GLN A 104 30.40 -15.18 -13.59
N ARG A 105 31.29 -14.43 -14.26
CA ARG A 105 32.74 -14.43 -13.98
C ARG A 105 33.05 -13.96 -12.54
N VAL A 106 32.35 -12.93 -12.05
CA VAL A 106 32.48 -12.47 -10.65
C VAL A 106 32.01 -13.56 -9.67
N LYS A 107 30.86 -14.21 -9.92
CA LYS A 107 30.37 -15.33 -9.10
C LYS A 107 31.35 -16.50 -9.07
N MET A 108 31.91 -16.89 -10.22
CA MET A 108 32.94 -17.93 -10.34
C MET A 108 34.19 -17.61 -9.50
N ILE A 109 34.74 -16.39 -9.63
CA ILE A 109 35.90 -15.93 -8.85
C ILE A 109 35.59 -15.93 -7.35
N MET A 110 34.38 -15.50 -6.96
CA MET A 110 33.93 -15.50 -5.57
C MET A 110 33.78 -16.92 -5.02
N SER A 111 33.21 -17.88 -5.78
CA SER A 111 33.13 -19.28 -5.37
C SER A 111 34.52 -19.93 -5.23
N LEU A 112 35.47 -19.61 -6.12
CA LEU A 112 36.84 -20.09 -6.01
C LEU A 112 37.52 -19.55 -4.74
N GLY A 113 37.34 -18.27 -4.43
CA GLY A 113 37.81 -17.66 -3.18
C GLY A 113 37.21 -18.34 -1.94
N LEU A 114 35.90 -18.61 -1.94
CA LEU A 114 35.23 -19.32 -0.84
C LEU A 114 35.72 -20.77 -0.69
N VAL A 115 35.91 -21.50 -1.79
CA VAL A 115 36.49 -22.86 -1.77
C VAL A 115 37.92 -22.85 -1.19
N LEU A 116 38.74 -21.86 -1.55
CA LEU A 116 40.09 -21.70 -0.99
C LEU A 116 40.06 -21.35 0.51
N VAL A 117 39.12 -20.52 0.97
CA VAL A 117 38.91 -20.25 2.41
C VAL A 117 38.47 -21.51 3.16
N HIS A 118 37.52 -22.28 2.61
CA HIS A 118 37.08 -23.56 3.17
C HIS A 118 38.22 -24.58 3.25
N ALA A 119 39.01 -24.71 2.18
CA ALA A 119 40.17 -25.60 2.14
C ALA A 119 41.23 -25.17 3.18
N HIS A 120 41.63 -23.90 3.19
CA HIS A 120 42.64 -23.37 4.11
C HIS A 120 42.20 -23.52 5.59
N SER A 121 40.93 -23.24 5.89
CA SER A 121 40.37 -23.37 7.24
C SER A 121 40.38 -24.82 7.72
N ARG A 122 40.02 -25.79 6.86
CA ARG A 122 40.06 -27.22 7.21
C ARG A 122 41.48 -27.78 7.28
N TRP A 123 42.40 -27.37 6.40
CA TRP A 123 43.79 -27.84 6.39
C TRP A 123 44.56 -27.41 7.66
N ILE A 124 44.14 -26.33 8.31
CA ILE A 124 44.73 -25.82 9.55
C ILE A 124 44.06 -26.43 10.81
N ALA A 125 42.82 -26.89 10.71
CA ALA A 125 42.01 -27.32 11.86
C ALA A 125 42.41 -28.65 12.52
N GLU A 126 43.22 -29.49 11.86
CA GLU A 126 43.70 -30.76 12.43
C GLU A 126 45.18 -30.73 12.86
N PRO A 127 45.46 -30.82 14.17
CA PRO A 127 46.72 -31.37 14.69
C PRO A 127 46.68 -32.90 14.60
N ALA A 128 47.80 -33.52 14.20
CA ALA A 128 47.88 -34.98 14.14
C ALA A 128 47.74 -35.61 15.54
N ALA A 129 46.87 -36.60 15.69
CA ALA A 129 46.71 -37.35 16.94
C ALA A 129 47.98 -38.19 17.22
N GLN A 130 48.79 -37.76 18.19
CA GLN A 130 49.90 -38.54 18.72
C GLN A 130 49.65 -38.96 20.17
N ASN A 131 50.06 -40.18 20.50
CA ASN A 131 49.71 -40.87 21.74
C ASN A 131 50.37 -40.24 22.97
N SER A 132 49.61 -40.00 24.04
CA SER A 132 50.05 -40.28 25.42
C SER A 132 48.90 -40.27 26.42
N THR A 133 48.94 -41.22 27.35
CA THR A 133 48.13 -41.26 28.57
C THR A 133 48.88 -40.61 29.72
N VAL A 134 48.20 -39.83 30.58
CA VAL A 134 48.38 -39.74 32.05
C VAL A 134 47.34 -38.75 32.63
N GLU A 135 47.14 -38.78 33.95
CA GLU A 135 46.01 -38.18 34.67
C GLU A 135 46.20 -36.75 35.20
N ASN A 136 45.07 -36.18 35.67
CA ASN A 136 44.90 -35.26 36.81
C ASN A 136 44.97 -33.72 36.66
N SER A 137 43.82 -33.14 37.08
CA SER A 137 43.65 -31.95 37.94
C SER A 137 43.55 -30.52 37.36
N VAL A 138 42.32 -29.98 37.46
CA VAL A 138 41.91 -28.64 37.94
C VAL A 138 42.42 -27.38 37.21
N GLY A 139 41.46 -26.64 36.61
CA GLY A 139 41.33 -25.19 36.87
C GLY A 139 41.31 -24.20 35.69
N LEU A 140 40.10 -23.71 35.37
CA LEU A 140 39.78 -22.42 34.69
C LEU A 140 40.24 -22.17 33.23
N ASP A 141 39.45 -21.34 32.54
CA ASP A 141 39.63 -20.68 31.24
C ASP A 141 40.23 -21.46 30.04
N GLU A 142 39.33 -22.03 29.22
CA GLU A 142 39.55 -22.18 27.77
C GLU A 142 38.45 -21.46 26.97
N ASN A 143 38.53 -20.13 26.92
CA ASN A 143 37.74 -19.31 25.98
C ASN A 143 38.61 -18.17 25.41
N ALA A 144 39.82 -18.52 24.96
CA ALA A 144 40.78 -17.62 24.35
C ALA A 144 41.26 -18.15 22.98
N PRO A 145 41.23 -17.36 21.90
CA PRO A 145 41.68 -17.81 20.58
C PRO A 145 43.21 -17.99 20.58
N LYS A 146 43.68 -19.24 20.53
CA LYS A 146 45.10 -19.59 20.49
C LYS A 146 45.73 -19.13 19.16
N ARG A 147 46.31 -17.93 19.17
CA ARG A 147 47.06 -17.34 18.05
C ARG A 147 48.37 -18.10 17.86
N ILE A 148 48.41 -19.02 16.89
CA ILE A 148 49.62 -19.78 16.56
C ILE A 148 50.56 -18.90 15.74
N GLU A 149 51.69 -18.50 16.34
CA GLU A 149 52.81 -17.90 15.61
C GLU A 149 53.79 -19.01 15.21
N PRO A 150 54.02 -19.27 13.90
CA PRO A 150 54.89 -20.36 13.46
C PRO A 150 56.36 -19.96 13.61
N ASN A 151 57.13 -20.74 14.38
CA ASN A 151 58.59 -20.61 14.54
C ASN A 151 59.41 -20.99 13.28
N VAL A 152 58.79 -21.01 12.09
CA VAL A 152 59.41 -21.37 10.81
C VAL A 152 58.74 -20.60 9.67
N SER A 153 59.44 -20.40 8.56
CA SER A 153 58.86 -19.67 7.42
C SER A 153 57.65 -20.41 6.82
N LEU A 154 56.60 -19.67 6.44
CA LEU A 154 55.35 -20.23 5.92
C LEU A 154 55.56 -21.21 4.74
N TRP A 155 56.50 -20.90 3.84
CA TRP A 155 56.82 -21.78 2.71
C TRP A 155 57.41 -23.13 3.14
N GLN A 156 58.22 -23.18 4.20
CA GLN A 156 58.75 -24.45 4.72
C GLN A 156 57.67 -25.28 5.42
N PHE A 157 56.72 -24.62 6.09
CA PHE A 157 55.55 -25.29 6.70
C PHE A 157 54.63 -25.91 5.64
N TYR A 158 54.40 -25.23 4.52
CA TYR A 158 53.61 -25.81 3.42
C TYR A 158 54.34 -26.92 2.66
N LEU A 159 55.66 -26.78 2.41
CA LEU A 159 56.43 -27.86 1.75
C LEU A 159 56.49 -29.16 2.56
N SER A 160 56.71 -29.08 3.88
CA SER A 160 56.81 -30.28 4.71
C SER A 160 55.48 -31.04 4.79
N ARG A 161 54.35 -30.32 4.81
CA ARG A 161 53.00 -30.93 4.83
C ARG A 161 52.52 -31.41 3.45
N MET A 162 53.06 -30.86 2.35
CA MET A 162 52.88 -31.44 1.00
C MET A 162 53.61 -32.78 0.82
N ALA A 163 54.73 -33.00 1.52
CA ALA A 163 55.46 -34.27 1.47
C ALA A 163 54.74 -35.44 2.18
N SER A 164 53.64 -35.18 2.88
CA SER A 164 52.82 -36.15 3.61
C SER A 164 51.37 -36.21 3.13
N MET A 165 51.13 -35.99 1.82
CA MET A 165 49.78 -36.09 1.24
C MET A 165 49.33 -37.54 1.09
N ASP A 166 48.07 -37.80 1.46
CA ASP A 166 47.43 -39.10 1.24
C ASP A 166 46.99 -39.26 -0.23
N ILE A 167 46.87 -40.50 -0.71
CA ILE A 167 46.71 -40.84 -2.13
C ILE A 167 45.45 -40.19 -2.72
N GLU A 168 44.34 -40.18 -1.96
CA GLU A 168 43.08 -39.56 -2.38
C GLU A 168 43.21 -38.04 -2.58
N GLN A 169 44.04 -37.36 -1.76
CA GLN A 169 44.27 -35.92 -1.87
C GLN A 169 45.11 -35.59 -3.10
N VAL A 170 46.10 -36.42 -3.43
CA VAL A 170 46.90 -36.30 -4.67
C VAL A 170 46.03 -36.50 -5.91
N ILE A 171 45.15 -37.52 -5.90
CA ILE A 171 44.18 -37.75 -6.99
C ILE A 171 43.25 -36.55 -7.14
N THR A 172 42.68 -36.04 -6.05
CA THR A 172 41.73 -34.92 -6.07
C THR A 172 42.38 -33.63 -6.59
N LEU A 173 43.60 -33.32 -6.14
CA LEU A 173 44.35 -32.14 -6.61
C LEU A 173 44.73 -32.28 -8.09
N GLY A 174 45.13 -33.49 -8.53
CA GLY A 174 45.39 -33.78 -9.95
C GLY A 174 44.15 -33.62 -10.83
N LEU A 175 42.99 -34.07 -10.37
CA LEU A 175 41.70 -33.93 -11.06
C LEU A 175 41.29 -32.45 -11.18
N ALA A 176 41.46 -31.67 -10.12
CA ALA A 176 41.22 -30.22 -10.14
C ALA A 176 42.16 -29.49 -11.10
N LEU A 177 43.45 -29.84 -11.11
CA LEU A 177 44.43 -29.27 -12.04
C LEU A 177 44.12 -29.62 -13.51
N LEU A 178 43.72 -30.86 -13.77
CA LEU A 178 43.37 -31.34 -15.12
C LEU A 178 42.09 -30.67 -15.63
N LEU A 179 41.09 -30.47 -14.76
CA LEU A 179 39.90 -29.68 -15.06
C LEU A 179 40.25 -28.21 -15.34
N ALA A 180 41.13 -27.58 -14.55
CA ALA A 180 41.57 -26.20 -14.79
C ALA A 180 42.34 -26.06 -16.12
N VAL A 181 43.22 -27.01 -16.46
CA VAL A 181 43.91 -27.05 -17.76
C VAL A 181 42.93 -27.25 -18.91
N LYS A 182 41.96 -28.17 -18.79
CA LYS A 182 40.89 -28.33 -19.79
C LYS A 182 40.14 -27.02 -19.99
N TYR A 183 39.73 -26.37 -18.90
CA TYR A 183 38.96 -25.13 -18.91
C TYR A 183 39.71 -24.00 -19.63
N ILE A 184 40.97 -23.76 -19.27
CA ILE A 184 41.80 -22.68 -19.84
C ILE A 184 42.10 -22.92 -21.32
N PHE A 185 42.40 -24.15 -21.74
CA PHE A 185 42.90 -24.41 -23.11
C PHE A 185 41.85 -24.85 -24.14
N PHE A 186 40.73 -25.47 -23.74
CA PHE A 186 39.71 -25.93 -24.70
C PHE A 186 38.53 -24.97 -24.84
N GLU A 187 38.02 -24.38 -23.76
CA GLU A 187 36.80 -23.54 -23.82
C GLU A 187 37.04 -22.25 -24.63
N GLN A 188 38.25 -21.68 -24.57
CA GLN A 188 38.62 -20.50 -25.34
C GLN A 188 38.65 -20.79 -26.87
N ALA A 189 39.08 -21.97 -27.30
CA ALA A 189 39.16 -22.34 -28.71
C ALA A 189 37.79 -22.46 -29.40
N GLU A 190 36.76 -22.95 -28.68
CA GLU A 190 35.39 -23.01 -29.21
C GLU A 190 34.78 -21.60 -29.39
N THR A 191 35.16 -20.64 -28.54
CA THR A 191 34.69 -19.25 -28.67
C THR A 191 35.31 -18.48 -29.85
N GLU A 192 36.55 -18.77 -30.23
CA GLU A 192 37.16 -18.17 -31.44
C GLU A 192 36.63 -18.79 -32.74
N SER A 193 36.41 -20.12 -32.73
CA SER A 193 35.80 -20.85 -33.86
C SER A 193 34.43 -20.28 -34.26
N THR A 194 33.57 -20.01 -33.27
CA THR A 194 32.21 -19.51 -33.49
C THR A 194 32.13 -18.04 -33.93
N LEU A 195 33.16 -17.23 -33.67
CA LEU A 195 33.25 -15.84 -34.11
C LEU A 195 33.73 -15.68 -35.57
N SER A 196 34.54 -16.62 -36.07
CA SER A 196 35.11 -16.56 -37.43
C SER A 196 34.06 -16.71 -38.55
N LEU A 197 32.97 -17.43 -38.29
CA LEU A 197 32.02 -17.90 -39.30
C LEU A 197 30.97 -16.86 -39.80
N LYS A 198 31.11 -15.56 -39.48
CA LYS A 198 30.14 -14.51 -39.89
C LYS A 198 30.77 -13.20 -40.35
N ASN A 199 31.24 -13.16 -41.60
CA ASN A 199 31.28 -11.96 -42.46
C ASN A 199 31.51 -12.40 -43.92
N PRO A 200 30.56 -12.15 -44.84
CA PRO A 200 30.65 -10.99 -45.76
C PRO A 200 29.28 -10.28 -45.93
N ILE A 201 29.08 -9.11 -46.56
CA ILE A 201 29.81 -7.87 -46.92
C ILE A 201 28.85 -7.07 -47.86
N THR A 202 28.77 -5.74 -47.71
CA THR A 202 28.13 -4.72 -48.61
C THR A 202 26.62 -4.70 -48.91
N SER A 203 26.05 -3.48 -48.84
CA SER A 203 24.77 -3.01 -49.40
C SER A 203 24.91 -2.61 -50.89
N PRO A 204 23.82 -2.30 -51.65
CA PRO A 204 23.25 -0.93 -51.62
C PRO A 204 21.74 -0.73 -51.93
N VAL A 205 21.22 0.38 -51.40
CA VAL A 205 20.16 1.32 -51.87
C VAL A 205 19.42 1.02 -53.20
N MET A 206 18.06 1.10 -53.22
CA MET A 206 17.30 1.97 -54.18
C MET A 206 15.77 2.14 -53.94
N VAL A 207 15.36 3.43 -53.88
CA VAL A 207 14.15 4.16 -54.34
C VAL A 207 12.80 3.47 -54.71
N GLN A 208 11.72 4.14 -54.23
CA GLN A 208 10.28 4.10 -54.55
C GLN A 208 9.77 3.69 -55.96
N LYS A 209 8.53 3.16 -56.01
CA LYS A 209 7.49 3.59 -56.97
C LYS A 209 6.04 3.39 -56.44
N LYS A 210 5.04 3.94 -57.13
CA LYS A 210 3.62 4.11 -56.72
C LYS A 210 2.63 3.50 -57.75
N VAL A 211 1.50 2.93 -57.25
CA VAL A 211 0.07 3.21 -57.60
C VAL A 211 -0.34 3.19 -59.10
N PRO A 212 -1.40 2.46 -59.54
CA PRO A 212 -2.78 2.94 -59.34
C PRO A 212 -3.93 1.90 -59.11
N GLU A 213 -5.11 2.46 -58.82
CA GLU A 213 -6.37 1.82 -58.41
C GLU A 213 -7.31 1.49 -59.59
N ASN A 214 -8.31 0.62 -59.36
CA ASN A 214 -9.70 0.62 -59.90
C ASN A 214 -10.40 -0.75 -59.63
N CYS A 215 -11.73 -0.92 -59.53
CA CYS A 215 -12.80 -0.02 -59.08
C CYS A 215 -14.11 -0.83 -58.76
N CYS A 216 -14.87 -0.40 -57.74
CA CYS A 216 -16.34 -0.56 -57.55
C CYS A 216 -17.11 -1.90 -57.81
N ARG A 217 -17.60 -2.47 -56.69
CA ARG A 217 -19.03 -2.47 -56.26
C ARG A 217 -20.09 -3.32 -57.00
N LYS A 218 -20.78 -4.21 -56.25
CA LYS A 218 -22.27 -4.37 -56.29
C LYS A 218 -22.85 -5.13 -55.08
N GLN A 219 -24.12 -4.83 -54.75
CA GLN A 219 -24.98 -5.53 -53.77
C GLN A 219 -26.25 -6.04 -54.46
N THR A 220 -26.82 -7.16 -53.99
CA THR A 220 -28.24 -7.62 -53.94
C THR A 220 -28.25 -9.10 -53.53
N GLY A 221 -29.26 -9.71 -52.89
CA GLY A 221 -30.57 -9.26 -52.38
C GLY A 221 -31.54 -10.45 -52.21
N LEU A 222 -32.73 -10.23 -51.62
CA LEU A 222 -33.95 -11.10 -51.59
C LEU A 222 -34.10 -12.25 -50.55
N LEU A 223 -34.92 -11.96 -49.53
CA LEU A 223 -36.17 -12.65 -49.10
C LEU A 223 -36.31 -14.19 -48.96
N LYS A 224 -36.63 -14.58 -47.70
CA LYS A 224 -37.70 -15.51 -47.23
C LYS A 224 -38.33 -16.54 -48.21
N ASN A 225 -38.48 -17.78 -47.75
CA ASN A 225 -39.81 -18.34 -47.48
C ASN A 225 -39.85 -19.48 -46.43
N ASN A 226 -41.05 -19.85 -45.97
CA ASN A 226 -41.30 -20.86 -44.93
C ASN A 226 -41.39 -22.31 -45.46
N GLN A 227 -41.18 -23.29 -44.59
CA GLN A 227 -41.96 -24.55 -44.57
C GLN A 227 -42.16 -25.06 -43.13
N LYS A 228 -43.21 -25.85 -42.91
CA LYS A 228 -43.58 -26.50 -41.63
C LYS A 228 -43.60 -28.01 -41.81
N SER A 229 -43.30 -28.75 -40.74
CA SER A 229 -43.82 -30.10 -40.49
C SER A 229 -44.01 -30.31 -38.98
N ASN A 230 -45.01 -31.11 -38.60
CA ASN A 230 -45.43 -31.39 -37.21
C ASN A 230 -45.55 -32.92 -37.02
N THR A 231 -45.90 -33.35 -35.80
CA THR A 231 -46.17 -34.73 -35.29
C THR A 231 -44.95 -35.45 -34.70
N GLY A 232 -45.04 -36.16 -33.56
CA GLY A 232 -46.21 -36.46 -32.70
C GLY A 232 -45.88 -36.57 -31.19
N GLU A 233 -46.86 -37.00 -30.37
CA GLU A 233 -46.84 -37.02 -28.89
C GLU A 233 -47.06 -38.44 -28.29
N GLU A 234 -47.38 -38.51 -26.98
CA GLU A 234 -47.72 -39.68 -26.11
C GLU A 234 -46.52 -40.45 -25.48
N ALA A 235 -46.50 -40.88 -24.21
CA ALA A 235 -47.40 -40.78 -23.02
C ALA A 235 -46.54 -40.83 -21.70
N PHE A 236 -46.77 -40.07 -20.62
CA PHE A 236 -47.74 -40.25 -19.49
C PHE A 236 -47.59 -41.59 -18.72
N ILE A 237 -47.60 -41.78 -17.38
CA ILE A 237 -47.49 -41.03 -16.06
C ILE A 237 -47.35 -42.13 -14.94
N PRO A 238 -47.22 -41.91 -13.59
CA PRO A 238 -47.07 -40.73 -12.70
C PRO A 238 -45.68 -40.74 -11.97
N LYS A 239 -45.37 -40.45 -10.68
CA LYS A 239 -45.99 -40.00 -9.37
C LYS A 239 -44.84 -39.28 -8.55
N ASP A 240 -44.92 -38.48 -7.46
CA ASP A 240 -45.79 -38.29 -6.26
C ASP A 240 -45.70 -39.42 -5.18
N GLU A 241 -45.78 -39.22 -3.85
CA GLU A 241 -46.10 -38.10 -2.92
C GLU A 241 -45.05 -37.96 -1.78
N SER A 242 -45.02 -37.00 -0.82
CA SER A 242 -45.35 -35.54 -0.74
C SER A 242 -44.99 -34.99 0.67
N ALA A 243 -44.42 -33.78 0.84
CA ALA A 243 -44.27 -33.09 2.17
C ALA A 243 -44.11 -31.55 2.08
N GLU A 244 -45.24 -30.86 1.95
CA GLU A 244 -45.66 -29.56 2.52
C GLU A 244 -44.68 -28.43 2.91
N VAL A 245 -44.90 -27.25 2.31
CA VAL A 245 -44.77 -25.92 2.96
C VAL A 245 -45.96 -25.03 2.52
N ILE A 246 -46.58 -24.33 3.48
CA ILE A 246 -47.84 -23.59 3.30
C ILE A 246 -47.62 -22.23 2.58
N LYS A 247 -48.53 -21.88 1.66
CA LYS A 247 -48.63 -20.52 1.06
C LYS A 247 -49.72 -19.68 1.74
N PRO A 248 -49.48 -18.41 2.07
CA PRO A 248 -50.53 -17.45 2.41
C PRO A 248 -51.41 -17.06 1.20
N VAL A 249 -52.63 -16.60 1.47
CA VAL A 249 -53.65 -16.22 0.47
C VAL A 249 -53.68 -14.70 0.21
N LEU A 250 -54.14 -14.30 -0.97
CA LEU A 250 -54.22 -12.90 -1.44
C LEU A 250 -55.62 -12.29 -1.27
N ALA A 251 -55.80 -11.47 -0.22
CA ALA A 251 -56.75 -10.36 -0.07
C ALA A 251 -56.46 -9.70 1.30
N GLU A 252 -56.54 -8.38 1.52
CA GLU A 252 -57.02 -7.26 0.70
C GLU A 252 -55.93 -6.15 0.62
N SER A 253 -55.97 -5.27 -0.39
CA SER A 253 -55.05 -4.12 -0.48
C SER A 253 -55.77 -2.83 -0.91
N SER A 254 -56.55 -2.27 0.02
CA SER A 254 -57.10 -0.92 -0.11
C SER A 254 -55.99 0.15 -0.11
N THR A 255 -56.15 1.16 -0.97
CA THR A 255 -55.27 2.35 -1.14
C THR A 255 -53.85 2.09 -1.67
N LYS A 256 -53.48 2.80 -2.74
CA LYS A 256 -52.11 2.87 -3.24
C LYS A 256 -51.30 3.79 -2.31
N ALA A 257 -50.17 3.31 -1.80
CA ALA A 257 -49.20 4.15 -1.10
C ALA A 257 -48.44 5.04 -2.09
N THR A 258 -48.97 6.23 -2.38
CA THR A 258 -48.24 7.25 -3.15
C THR A 258 -47.10 7.80 -2.31
N PHE A 259 -45.87 7.75 -2.82
CA PHE A 259 -44.68 8.24 -2.12
C PHE A 259 -44.64 9.78 -2.15
N VAL A 260 -45.24 10.41 -1.14
CA VAL A 260 -45.28 11.87 -0.99
C VAL A 260 -44.03 12.32 -0.23
N VAL A 261 -43.19 13.14 -0.86
CA VAL A 261 -42.13 13.88 -0.16
C VAL A 261 -42.81 14.88 0.77
N GLY A 262 -42.51 14.81 2.07
CA GLY A 262 -43.26 15.53 3.10
C GLY A 262 -43.12 17.05 2.99
N ASN A 263 -44.26 17.74 2.86
CA ASN A 263 -44.34 19.17 3.11
C ASN A 263 -44.03 19.43 4.60
N SER A 264 -42.96 20.16 4.88
CA SER A 264 -42.77 20.79 6.19
C SER A 264 -43.72 21.97 6.33
N CYS A 265 -44.56 21.96 7.37
CA CYS A 265 -45.26 23.18 7.78
C CYS A 265 -44.22 24.19 8.33
N PRO A 266 -44.31 25.48 7.97
CA PRO A 266 -43.39 26.49 8.50
C PRO A 266 -43.69 26.75 9.98
N VAL A 267 -42.66 26.65 10.81
CA VAL A 267 -42.65 27.29 12.14
C VAL A 267 -42.30 28.77 11.93
N GLU A 268 -43.00 29.66 12.61
CA GLU A 268 -42.93 31.10 12.40
C GLU A 268 -41.50 31.63 12.62
N THR A 269 -40.89 32.14 11.55
CA THR A 269 -39.63 32.91 11.63
C THR A 269 -39.97 34.39 11.59
N SER A 270 -39.30 35.19 12.42
CA SER A 270 -39.59 36.61 12.61
C SER A 270 -39.48 37.44 11.33
N SER A 271 -40.31 38.47 11.24
CA SER A 271 -40.44 39.35 10.07
C SER A 271 -39.15 40.14 9.78
N TYR A 272 -38.47 39.78 8.70
CA TYR A 272 -37.47 40.61 8.04
C TYR A 272 -37.95 40.97 6.62
N LEU A 273 -37.64 42.19 6.17
CA LEU A 273 -38.28 42.79 5.00
C LEU A 273 -37.89 42.08 3.70
N SER A 274 -38.89 41.58 2.96
CA SER A 274 -38.71 41.12 1.59
C SER A 274 -38.57 42.32 0.64
N GLY A 275 -37.33 42.74 0.38
CA GLY A 275 -37.04 43.52 -0.81
C GLY A 275 -37.37 42.68 -2.05
N LYS A 276 -38.15 43.22 -2.98
CA LYS A 276 -38.27 42.61 -4.31
C LYS A 276 -36.99 42.94 -5.08
N GLU A 277 -36.24 41.92 -5.48
CA GLU A 277 -35.32 42.10 -6.61
C GLU A 277 -36.15 42.18 -7.89
N GLU A 278 -35.79 43.10 -8.78
CA GLU A 278 -36.37 43.20 -10.12
C GLU A 278 -35.78 42.10 -11.00
N GLU A 279 -36.63 41.38 -11.75
CA GLU A 279 -36.16 40.40 -12.72
C GLU A 279 -35.50 41.11 -13.91
N ILE A 280 -34.18 40.96 -14.04
CA ILE A 280 -33.39 41.57 -15.12
C ILE A 280 -33.68 40.83 -16.42
N GLU A 281 -34.34 41.49 -17.38
CA GLU A 281 -34.53 40.96 -18.73
C GLU A 281 -33.18 40.85 -19.47
N LEU A 282 -32.64 39.63 -19.55
CA LEU A 282 -31.45 39.32 -20.35
C LEU A 282 -31.80 39.20 -21.84
N PRO A 283 -30.93 39.67 -22.76
CA PRO A 283 -31.16 39.55 -24.20
C PRO A 283 -31.16 38.09 -24.67
N LYS A 284 -31.96 37.81 -25.70
CA LYS A 284 -32.16 36.45 -26.24
C LYS A 284 -31.04 35.98 -27.17
N GLU A 285 -30.32 36.91 -27.78
CA GLU A 285 -29.17 36.66 -28.65
C GLU A 285 -27.88 37.17 -27.98
N PRO A 286 -26.72 36.50 -28.13
CA PRO A 286 -25.47 36.95 -27.53
C PRO A 286 -24.98 38.28 -28.12
N ARG A 287 -24.59 39.23 -27.25
CA ARG A 287 -23.93 40.49 -27.63
C ARG A 287 -22.48 40.24 -28.06
N SER A 288 -21.84 41.29 -28.60
CA SER A 288 -20.43 41.21 -29.01
C SER A 288 -19.50 41.02 -27.80
N ILE A 289 -18.28 40.52 -28.05
CA ILE A 289 -17.28 40.27 -27.00
C ILE A 289 -16.89 41.59 -26.31
N GLU A 290 -16.75 42.67 -27.09
CA GLU A 290 -16.38 44.00 -26.64
C GLU A 290 -17.45 44.60 -25.72
N GLU A 291 -18.72 44.42 -26.06
CA GLU A 291 -19.86 44.82 -25.23
C GLU A 291 -19.96 43.98 -23.95
N CYS A 292 -19.76 42.66 -24.05
CA CYS A 292 -19.75 41.78 -22.87
C CYS A 292 -18.59 42.11 -21.90
N VAL A 293 -17.42 42.49 -22.42
CA VAL A 293 -16.30 43.00 -21.60
C VAL A 293 -16.65 44.33 -20.94
N ARG A 294 -17.32 45.26 -21.65
CA ARG A 294 -17.77 46.54 -21.10
C ARG A 294 -18.73 46.36 -19.93
N ILE A 295 -19.71 45.46 -20.07
CA ILE A 295 -20.70 45.13 -19.04
C ILE A 295 -20.02 44.46 -17.83
N LEU A 296 -19.14 43.48 -18.06
CA LEU A 296 -18.38 42.83 -16.99
C LEU A 296 -17.50 43.80 -16.19
N GLY A 297 -16.94 44.82 -16.86
CA GLY A 297 -16.14 45.88 -16.23
C GLY A 297 -16.95 46.99 -15.55
N ASN A 298 -18.27 47.03 -15.74
CA ASN A 298 -19.13 48.04 -15.13
C ASN A 298 -19.55 47.61 -13.72
N ALA A 299 -19.17 48.41 -12.72
CA ALA A 299 -19.43 48.13 -11.30
C ALA A 299 -20.92 48.14 -10.90
N GLN A 300 -21.82 48.62 -11.76
CA GLN A 300 -23.28 48.58 -11.56
C GLN A 300 -23.97 47.41 -12.27
N GLU A 301 -23.27 46.71 -13.18
CA GLU A 301 -23.83 45.60 -13.97
C GLU A 301 -23.11 44.28 -13.63
N GLY A 302 -21.84 44.14 -14.03
CA GLY A 302 -21.06 42.93 -13.81
C GLY A 302 -21.67 41.68 -14.45
N ALA A 303 -21.40 40.51 -13.86
CA ALA A 303 -21.81 39.22 -14.43
C ALA A 303 -23.32 38.95 -14.42
N LYS A 304 -24.09 39.58 -13.53
CA LYS A 304 -25.55 39.38 -13.41
C LYS A 304 -26.31 39.80 -14.68
N PHE A 305 -25.74 40.72 -15.47
CA PHE A 305 -26.32 41.23 -16.72
C PHE A 305 -25.81 40.52 -17.99
N LEU A 306 -25.00 39.47 -17.84
CA LEU A 306 -24.54 38.60 -18.93
C LEU A 306 -25.27 37.26 -18.92
N THR A 307 -25.54 36.70 -20.09
CA THR A 307 -26.03 35.31 -20.24
C THR A 307 -24.88 34.30 -20.09
N ASP A 308 -25.20 33.04 -19.75
CA ASP A 308 -24.19 31.97 -19.68
C ASP A 308 -23.47 31.77 -21.02
N ALA A 309 -24.14 31.97 -22.16
CA ALA A 309 -23.55 31.88 -23.49
C ALA A 309 -22.48 32.97 -23.73
N GLU A 310 -22.74 34.20 -23.27
CA GLU A 310 -21.79 35.31 -23.35
C GLU A 310 -20.59 35.08 -22.42
N VAL A 311 -20.81 34.63 -21.18
CA VAL A 311 -19.71 34.30 -20.25
C VAL A 311 -18.84 33.17 -20.80
N ILE A 312 -19.43 32.11 -21.38
CA ILE A 312 -18.68 31.03 -22.05
C ILE A 312 -17.84 31.60 -23.21
N SER A 313 -18.37 32.58 -23.95
CA SER A 313 -17.67 33.23 -25.06
C SER A 313 -16.49 34.07 -24.56
N LEU A 314 -16.66 34.83 -23.47
CA LEU A 314 -15.59 35.57 -22.80
C LEU A 314 -14.46 34.66 -22.26
N VAL A 315 -14.79 33.48 -21.72
CA VAL A 315 -13.79 32.49 -21.28
C VAL A 315 -13.05 31.89 -22.47
N ASN A 316 -13.76 31.53 -23.55
CA ASN A 316 -13.13 30.99 -24.77
C ASN A 316 -12.20 32.01 -25.45
N ALA A 317 -12.59 33.29 -25.45
CA ALA A 317 -11.76 34.42 -25.90
C ALA A 317 -10.65 34.82 -24.90
N LYS A 318 -10.51 34.12 -23.78
CA LYS A 318 -9.50 34.33 -22.71
C LYS A 318 -9.62 35.64 -21.93
N HIS A 319 -10.73 36.37 -22.05
CA HIS A 319 -11.01 37.55 -21.19
C HIS A 319 -11.31 37.14 -19.73
N ILE A 320 -11.91 35.96 -19.53
CA ILE A 320 -12.14 35.38 -18.18
C ILE A 320 -11.31 34.10 -18.02
N PRO A 321 -10.44 33.99 -16.99
CA PRO A 321 -9.80 32.73 -16.64
C PRO A 321 -10.81 31.74 -16.04
N ALA A 322 -10.94 30.54 -16.62
CA ALA A 322 -11.96 29.54 -16.25
C ALA A 322 -11.92 29.07 -14.76
N TYR A 323 -10.81 29.28 -14.06
CA TYR A 323 -10.65 28.95 -12.63
C TYR A 323 -11.12 30.09 -11.68
N LYS A 324 -11.53 31.25 -12.22
CA LYS A 324 -12.04 32.41 -11.46
C LYS A 324 -13.56 32.60 -11.57
N LEU A 325 -14.29 31.69 -12.21
CA LEU A 325 -15.72 31.84 -12.48
C LEU A 325 -16.53 32.06 -11.18
N GLU A 326 -16.28 31.28 -10.13
CA GLU A 326 -16.96 31.36 -8.84
C GLU A 326 -16.62 32.62 -8.03
N THR A 327 -15.66 33.42 -8.48
CA THR A 327 -15.29 34.73 -7.90
C THR A 327 -15.78 35.91 -8.74
N LEU A 328 -16.12 35.67 -10.02
CA LEU A 328 -16.54 36.70 -10.97
C LEU A 328 -18.04 36.65 -11.28
N MET A 329 -18.69 35.49 -11.11
CA MET A 329 -20.14 35.36 -11.16
C MET A 329 -20.78 35.81 -9.84
N GLU A 330 -22.01 36.29 -9.92
CA GLU A 330 -22.82 36.74 -8.79
C GLU A 330 -23.15 35.63 -7.78
N THR A 331 -23.09 34.36 -8.20
CA THR A 331 -23.14 33.19 -7.30
C THR A 331 -22.11 32.14 -7.68
N GLN A 332 -21.57 31.46 -6.68
CA GLN A 332 -20.61 30.36 -6.87
C GLN A 332 -21.24 29.18 -7.62
N GLU A 333 -22.53 28.88 -7.34
CA GLU A 333 -23.26 27.83 -8.07
C GLU A 333 -23.37 28.13 -9.58
N ARG A 334 -23.57 29.41 -9.96
CA ARG A 334 -23.55 29.79 -11.38
C ARG A 334 -22.16 29.61 -12.00
N GLY A 335 -21.09 29.94 -11.27
CA GLY A 335 -19.72 29.65 -11.71
C GLY A 335 -19.48 28.16 -11.98
N VAL A 336 -19.99 27.29 -11.11
CA VAL A 336 -19.98 25.82 -11.28
C VAL A 336 -20.87 25.38 -12.46
N SER A 337 -22.07 25.95 -12.61
CA SER A 337 -22.99 25.70 -13.74
C SER A 337 -22.31 26.00 -15.10
N ILE A 338 -21.69 27.17 -15.23
CA ILE A 338 -20.99 27.59 -16.45
C ILE A 338 -19.79 26.67 -16.72
N ARG A 339 -19.00 26.30 -15.71
CA ARG A 339 -17.91 25.32 -15.89
C ARG A 339 -18.43 23.97 -16.37
N ARG A 340 -19.56 23.48 -15.83
CA ARG A 340 -20.19 22.22 -16.30
C ARG A 340 -20.61 22.31 -17.76
N GLN A 341 -21.25 23.41 -18.18
CA GLN A 341 -21.60 23.65 -19.59
C GLN A 341 -20.37 23.69 -20.52
N MET A 342 -19.29 24.34 -20.08
CA MET A 342 -18.01 24.36 -20.81
C MET A 342 -17.34 22.98 -20.90
N LEU A 343 -17.49 22.16 -19.85
CA LEU A 343 -16.93 20.81 -19.78
C LEU A 343 -17.71 19.83 -20.65
N SER A 344 -19.05 19.82 -20.59
CA SER A 344 -19.90 18.94 -21.41
C SER A 344 -19.59 19.03 -22.91
N LYS A 345 -19.25 20.22 -23.43
CA LYS A 345 -18.83 20.42 -24.84
C LYS A 345 -17.48 19.79 -25.20
N LYS A 346 -16.73 19.27 -24.22
CA LYS A 346 -15.39 18.65 -24.36
C LYS A 346 -15.38 17.17 -23.95
N LEU A 347 -16.48 16.64 -23.41
CA LEU A 347 -16.61 15.23 -23.06
C LEU A 347 -17.03 14.41 -24.30
N PRO A 348 -16.63 13.13 -24.41
CA PRO A 348 -17.10 12.24 -25.47
C PRO A 348 -18.63 12.05 -25.45
N GLU A 349 -19.22 12.08 -24.27
CA GLU A 349 -20.67 12.01 -24.03
C GLU A 349 -21.13 13.26 -23.25
N PRO A 350 -21.75 14.26 -23.91
CA PRO A 350 -22.12 15.53 -23.28
C PRO A 350 -23.09 15.42 -22.10
N SER A 351 -23.92 14.37 -22.04
CA SER A 351 -24.88 14.12 -20.97
C SER A 351 -24.25 13.59 -19.67
N SER A 352 -22.97 13.19 -19.67
CA SER A 352 -22.27 12.54 -18.54
C SER A 352 -22.43 13.24 -17.18
N LEU A 353 -22.59 14.57 -17.17
CA LEU A 353 -22.71 15.36 -15.93
C LEU A 353 -24.13 15.41 -15.36
N GLN A 354 -25.15 14.84 -16.03
CA GLN A 354 -26.56 14.90 -15.64
C GLN A 354 -26.81 14.43 -14.20
N TYR A 355 -26.17 13.32 -13.80
CA TYR A 355 -26.34 12.70 -12.49
C TYR A 355 -25.27 13.11 -11.46
N LEU A 356 -24.29 13.94 -11.83
CA LEU A 356 -23.35 14.55 -10.89
C LEU A 356 -24.03 15.80 -10.29
N PRO A 357 -24.46 15.81 -9.02
CA PRO A 357 -25.19 16.94 -8.45
C PRO A 357 -24.27 18.15 -8.23
N TYR A 358 -24.87 19.34 -8.22
CA TYR A 358 -24.15 20.60 -7.99
C TYR A 358 -25.01 21.71 -7.36
N ARG A 359 -26.34 21.62 -7.44
CA ARG A 359 -27.23 22.66 -6.92
C ARG A 359 -27.40 22.61 -5.40
N ASN A 360 -27.72 23.74 -4.80
CA ASN A 360 -28.03 23.89 -3.37
C ASN A 360 -26.89 23.45 -2.44
N TYR A 361 -25.64 23.53 -2.90
CA TYR A 361 -24.46 23.20 -2.11
C TYR A 361 -23.70 24.47 -1.69
N ASN A 362 -23.25 24.55 -0.43
CA ASN A 362 -22.54 25.72 0.09
C ASN A 362 -21.07 25.76 -0.38
N TYR A 363 -20.86 26.22 -1.61
CA TYR A 363 -19.53 26.36 -2.21
C TYR A 363 -18.63 27.42 -1.54
N SER A 364 -19.18 28.36 -0.76
CA SER A 364 -18.40 29.42 -0.11
C SER A 364 -17.32 28.89 0.85
N LEU A 365 -17.52 27.70 1.42
CA LEU A 365 -16.59 27.02 2.31
C LEU A 365 -15.57 26.12 1.58
N VAL A 366 -15.77 25.88 0.28
CA VAL A 366 -14.89 25.04 -0.56
C VAL A 366 -13.88 25.90 -1.34
N MET A 367 -14.34 27.03 -1.91
CA MET A 367 -13.53 27.86 -2.80
C MET A 367 -12.31 28.44 -2.07
N GLY A 368 -11.11 28.17 -2.59
CA GLY A 368 -9.85 28.64 -2.00
C GLY A 368 -9.46 27.96 -0.68
N ALA A 369 -10.16 26.91 -0.27
CA ALA A 369 -9.94 26.21 1.01
C ALA A 369 -9.89 24.68 0.90
N CYS A 370 -10.69 24.08 0.00
CA CYS A 370 -10.83 22.62 -0.09
C CYS A 370 -10.79 22.04 -1.51
N CYS A 371 -11.17 22.80 -2.55
CA CYS A 371 -11.14 22.30 -3.93
C CYS A 371 -11.16 23.43 -4.98
N GLU A 372 -10.46 23.22 -6.09
CA GLU A 372 -10.43 24.08 -7.27
C GLU A 372 -11.12 23.41 -8.48
N ASN A 373 -11.51 24.19 -9.48
CA ASN A 373 -12.15 23.70 -10.72
C ASN A 373 -13.44 22.87 -10.48
N VAL A 374 -14.16 23.16 -9.40
CA VAL A 374 -15.38 22.49 -8.96
C VAL A 374 -16.43 22.33 -10.08
N ILE A 375 -16.97 21.13 -10.24
CA ILE A 375 -18.01 20.79 -11.24
C ILE A 375 -19.27 20.16 -10.61
N GLY A 376 -19.35 20.13 -9.28
CA GLY A 376 -20.40 19.45 -8.52
C GLY A 376 -19.88 18.98 -7.16
N TYR A 377 -20.56 17.98 -6.59
CA TYR A 377 -20.10 17.23 -5.42
C TYR A 377 -20.46 15.74 -5.60
N MET A 378 -19.81 14.84 -4.85
CA MET A 378 -20.07 13.40 -4.89
C MET A 378 -20.79 12.96 -3.61
N PRO A 379 -22.06 12.53 -3.67
CA PRO A 379 -22.74 11.94 -2.51
C PRO A 379 -22.12 10.57 -2.17
N ILE A 380 -21.69 10.40 -0.92
CA ILE A 380 -21.28 9.09 -0.37
C ILE A 380 -22.32 8.71 0.69
N PRO A 381 -22.88 7.47 0.68
CA PRO A 381 -23.80 7.03 1.73
C PRO A 381 -23.14 7.06 3.11
N VAL A 382 -23.81 7.62 4.10
CA VAL A 382 -23.34 7.65 5.50
C VAL A 382 -24.22 6.74 6.34
N GLY A 383 -23.64 5.66 6.85
CA GLY A 383 -24.24 4.81 7.88
C GLY A 383 -23.77 5.19 9.28
N VAL A 384 -24.33 4.53 10.29
CA VAL A 384 -23.94 4.67 11.70
C VAL A 384 -23.70 3.29 12.33
N ALA A 385 -22.66 3.18 13.16
CA ALA A 385 -22.38 2.00 13.98
C ALA A 385 -22.28 2.41 15.46
N GLY A 386 -23.01 1.73 16.34
CA GLY A 386 -23.01 2.00 17.77
C GLY A 386 -24.17 1.40 18.57
N PRO A 387 -24.26 1.69 19.88
CA PRO A 387 -23.29 2.48 20.64
C PRO A 387 -21.94 1.75 20.78
N LEU A 388 -20.86 2.46 20.53
CA LEU A 388 -19.50 2.05 20.87
C LEU A 388 -19.19 2.55 22.28
N VAL A 389 -19.06 1.62 23.24
CA VAL A 389 -18.70 1.95 24.63
C VAL A 389 -17.17 2.05 24.73
N LEU A 390 -16.65 3.24 25.03
CA LEU A 390 -15.22 3.55 25.06
C LEU A 390 -14.91 4.54 26.18
N ASP A 391 -13.94 4.21 27.05
CA ASP A 391 -13.54 5.03 28.21
C ASP A 391 -14.74 5.53 29.05
N ASN A 392 -15.72 4.64 29.29
CA ASN A 392 -16.99 4.90 29.99
C ASN A 392 -17.92 5.93 29.31
N LYS A 393 -17.81 6.12 27.99
CA LYS A 393 -18.71 6.95 27.17
C LYS A 393 -19.29 6.12 26.01
N GLU A 394 -20.47 6.48 25.54
CA GLU A 394 -21.06 5.90 24.32
C GLU A 394 -20.89 6.82 23.12
N PHE A 395 -20.53 6.25 21.97
CA PHE A 395 -20.39 6.97 20.69
C PHE A 395 -21.25 6.32 19.59
N GLN A 396 -21.91 7.15 18.78
CA GLN A 396 -22.60 6.74 17.56
C GLN A 396 -21.73 7.13 16.37
N VAL A 397 -21.03 6.15 15.77
CA VAL A 397 -19.92 6.43 14.86
C VAL A 397 -20.41 6.57 13.41
N PRO A 398 -20.28 7.75 12.77
CA PRO A 398 -20.65 7.94 11.37
C PRO A 398 -19.61 7.30 10.45
N MET A 399 -20.09 6.59 9.43
CA MET A 399 -19.24 5.84 8.48
C MET A 399 -19.72 6.10 7.04
N ALA A 400 -18.93 6.85 6.27
CA ALA A 400 -19.22 7.16 4.87
C ALA A 400 -18.59 6.09 3.95
N THR A 401 -19.42 5.26 3.32
CA THR A 401 -18.93 4.14 2.49
C THR A 401 -19.92 3.72 1.41
N THR A 402 -19.41 3.09 0.35
CA THR A 402 -20.20 2.35 -0.65
C THR A 402 -19.99 0.83 -0.56
N GLU A 403 -19.17 0.35 0.38
CA GLU A 403 -18.95 -1.08 0.61
C GLU A 403 -20.10 -1.69 1.43
N GLY A 404 -20.84 -2.62 0.82
CA GLY A 404 -21.83 -3.43 1.52
C GLY A 404 -21.22 -4.28 2.65
N CYS A 405 -22.04 -4.67 3.63
CA CYS A 405 -21.62 -5.27 4.92
C CYS A 405 -20.83 -4.36 5.88
N LEU A 406 -20.02 -3.39 5.44
CA LEU A 406 -19.01 -2.74 6.30
C LEU A 406 -19.58 -2.15 7.60
N VAL A 407 -20.60 -1.29 7.49
CA VAL A 407 -21.24 -0.65 8.65
C VAL A 407 -21.93 -1.67 9.56
N ALA A 408 -22.62 -2.65 8.98
CA ALA A 408 -23.31 -3.71 9.73
C ALA A 408 -22.34 -4.62 10.50
N SER A 409 -21.18 -4.95 9.90
CA SER A 409 -20.12 -5.71 10.55
C SER A 409 -19.49 -4.91 11.70
N THR A 410 -19.20 -3.63 11.47
CA THR A 410 -18.67 -2.73 12.52
C THR A 410 -19.65 -2.60 13.68
N ASN A 411 -20.94 -2.43 13.39
CA ASN A 411 -22.01 -2.36 14.39
C ASN A 411 -22.15 -3.64 15.23
N ARG A 412 -21.98 -4.82 14.59
CA ARG A 412 -21.90 -6.11 15.28
C ARG A 412 -20.68 -6.22 16.22
N GLY A 413 -19.55 -5.63 15.82
CA GLY A 413 -18.38 -5.43 16.67
C GLY A 413 -18.67 -4.54 17.89
N CYS A 414 -19.28 -3.37 17.68
CA CYS A 414 -19.71 -2.48 18.76
C CYS A 414 -20.63 -3.21 19.75
N ARG A 415 -21.56 -4.04 19.25
CA ARG A 415 -22.45 -4.86 20.08
C ARG A 415 -21.71 -5.90 20.91
N ALA A 416 -20.64 -6.51 20.39
CA ALA A 416 -19.80 -7.42 21.17
C ALA A 416 -19.04 -6.68 22.28
N ILE A 417 -18.43 -5.54 21.97
CA ILE A 417 -17.72 -4.68 22.94
C ILE A 417 -18.68 -4.17 24.04
N TYR A 418 -19.87 -3.70 23.67
CA TYR A 418 -20.93 -3.29 24.62
C TYR A 418 -21.25 -4.39 25.63
N LEU A 419 -21.44 -5.63 25.15
CA LEU A 419 -21.75 -6.78 26.01
C LEU A 419 -20.55 -7.32 26.81
N GLY A 420 -19.33 -6.90 26.48
CA GLY A 420 -18.13 -7.13 27.30
C GLY A 420 -17.89 -6.08 28.39
N GLY A 421 -18.75 -5.05 28.50
CA GLY A 421 -18.58 -3.94 29.44
C GLY A 421 -17.84 -2.73 28.86
N GLY A 422 -17.49 -2.76 27.57
CA GLY A 422 -16.85 -1.66 26.84
C GLY A 422 -15.34 -1.82 26.62
N ALA A 423 -14.77 -0.84 25.94
CA ALA A 423 -13.35 -0.77 25.63
C ALA A 423 -12.64 0.35 26.42
N SER A 424 -11.33 0.18 26.66
CA SER A 424 -10.43 1.21 27.17
C SER A 424 -9.45 1.65 26.09
N SER A 425 -9.03 2.92 26.09
CA SER A 425 -8.02 3.39 25.13
C SER A 425 -7.10 4.50 25.66
N ARG A 426 -5.87 4.56 25.18
CA ARG A 426 -4.87 5.55 25.59
C ARG A 426 -4.14 6.15 24.39
N ILE A 427 -3.90 7.46 24.46
CA ILE A 427 -2.94 8.14 23.58
C ILE A 427 -1.54 7.90 24.16
N LEU A 428 -0.66 7.35 23.34
CA LEU A 428 0.74 7.05 23.68
C LEU A 428 1.68 8.17 23.23
N ALA A 429 1.36 8.84 22.11
CA ALA A 429 2.07 9.99 21.61
C ALA A 429 1.15 10.90 20.76
N ASP A 430 1.47 12.19 20.72
CA ASP A 430 0.76 13.23 19.96
C ASP A 430 1.79 14.20 19.35
N GLY A 431 2.09 14.05 18.05
CA GLY A 431 3.01 14.93 17.33
C GLY A 431 3.02 14.66 15.83
N MET A 432 2.63 15.66 15.03
CA MET A 432 2.69 15.61 13.56
C MET A 432 4.10 15.92 13.07
N THR A 433 4.49 15.39 11.90
CA THR A 433 5.88 15.44 11.41
C THR A 433 6.05 16.04 10.02
N ARG A 434 7.22 16.64 9.79
CA ARG A 434 7.75 17.04 8.47
C ARG A 434 9.23 16.68 8.42
N GLY A 435 9.64 16.02 7.35
CA GLY A 435 11.01 15.58 7.11
C GLY A 435 11.58 16.20 5.83
N PRO A 436 12.08 17.45 5.87
CA PRO A 436 12.91 18.03 4.81
C PRO A 436 14.16 17.20 4.52
N VAL A 437 14.72 17.46 3.34
CA VAL A 437 16.08 17.08 2.97
C VAL A 437 16.87 18.35 2.67
N VAL A 438 18.02 18.47 3.34
CA VAL A 438 19.03 19.50 3.12
C VAL A 438 20.33 18.85 2.66
N ARG A 439 21.25 19.65 2.13
CA ARG A 439 22.50 19.18 1.52
C ARG A 439 23.64 20.13 1.87
N LEU A 440 24.80 19.58 2.17
CA LEU A 440 26.03 20.34 2.42
C LEU A 440 27.12 19.98 1.38
N PRO A 441 28.24 20.72 1.29
CA PRO A 441 29.30 20.44 0.33
C PRO A 441 29.95 19.06 0.57
N THR A 442 30.18 18.68 1.83
CA THR A 442 30.78 17.40 2.22
C THR A 442 29.90 16.60 3.20
N ALA A 443 30.21 15.31 3.36
CA ALA A 443 29.56 14.46 4.36
C ALA A 443 30.00 14.81 5.80
N CYS A 444 31.23 15.31 5.98
CA CYS A 444 31.74 15.74 7.29
C CYS A 444 30.93 16.93 7.82
N GLN A 445 30.73 17.97 7.00
CA GLN A 445 29.88 19.11 7.35
C GLN A 445 28.42 18.69 7.62
N ALA A 446 27.88 17.71 6.89
CA ALA A 446 26.55 17.17 7.18
C ALA A 446 26.49 16.45 8.55
N ALA A 447 27.59 15.86 9.02
CA ALA A 447 27.70 15.27 10.35
C ALA A 447 27.88 16.35 11.44
N GLU A 448 28.64 17.41 11.18
CA GLU A 448 28.77 18.59 12.06
C GLU A 448 27.39 19.22 12.32
N VAL A 449 26.57 19.42 11.27
CA VAL A 449 25.18 19.92 11.42
C VAL A 449 24.30 18.95 12.22
N LYS A 450 24.44 17.63 12.05
CA LYS A 450 23.71 16.65 12.87
C LYS A 450 24.08 16.79 14.35
N ILE A 451 25.38 16.83 14.66
CA ILE A 451 25.88 16.95 16.04
C ILE A 451 25.40 18.26 16.67
N TRP A 452 25.40 19.36 15.92
CA TRP A 452 24.86 20.64 16.38
C TRP A 452 23.35 20.57 16.64
N LEU A 453 22.56 19.98 15.72
CA LEU A 453 21.11 19.82 15.89
C LEU A 453 20.71 18.90 17.05
N GLU A 454 21.60 17.98 17.46
CA GLU A 454 21.43 17.10 18.61
C GLU A 454 21.96 17.70 19.93
N SER A 455 22.69 18.82 19.87
CA SER A 455 23.09 19.58 21.06
C SER A 455 21.88 20.28 21.71
N PRO A 456 21.85 20.45 23.05
CA PRO A 456 20.80 21.21 23.73
C PRO A 456 20.64 22.63 23.18
N GLU A 457 21.75 23.27 22.83
CA GLU A 457 21.82 24.64 22.30
C GLU A 457 21.21 24.73 20.90
N GLY A 458 21.64 23.87 19.98
CA GLY A 458 21.13 23.84 18.61
C GLY A 458 19.65 23.41 18.55
N PHE A 459 19.25 22.40 19.32
CA PHE A 459 17.83 22.03 19.44
C PHE A 459 16.99 23.19 19.99
N LYS A 460 17.47 23.91 21.02
CA LYS A 460 16.78 25.08 21.57
C LYS A 460 16.60 26.19 20.53
N ILE A 461 17.67 26.57 19.81
CA ILE A 461 17.62 27.60 18.75
C ILE A 461 16.60 27.21 17.66
N MET A 462 16.62 25.95 17.23
CA MET A 462 15.68 25.43 16.23
C MET A 462 14.24 25.39 16.74
N LYS A 463 14.03 25.05 18.03
CA LYS A 463 12.74 25.07 18.70
C LYS A 463 12.16 26.48 18.81
N GLU A 464 12.96 27.46 19.20
CA GLU A 464 12.54 28.87 19.28
C GLU A 464 12.11 29.40 17.90
N ALA A 465 12.90 29.10 16.85
CA ALA A 465 12.53 29.45 15.48
C ALA A 465 11.25 28.75 15.00
N PHE A 466 11.08 27.45 15.28
CA PHE A 466 9.90 26.67 14.89
C PHE A 466 8.62 27.15 15.60
N ASP A 467 8.67 27.25 16.93
CA ASP A 467 7.51 27.53 17.78
C ASP A 467 7.03 28.99 17.60
N SER A 468 7.90 29.92 17.17
CA SER A 468 7.54 31.30 16.83
C SER A 468 6.44 31.41 15.75
N THR A 469 6.26 30.36 14.92
CA THR A 469 5.38 30.42 13.76
C THR A 469 3.89 30.21 14.05
N SER A 470 3.55 29.65 15.23
CA SER A 470 2.18 29.32 15.63
C SER A 470 2.02 29.15 17.14
N ARG A 471 0.92 29.67 17.70
CA ARG A 471 0.58 29.51 19.12
C ARG A 471 0.44 28.06 19.59
N PHE A 472 0.19 27.12 18.68
CA PHE A 472 0.03 25.69 18.97
C PHE A 472 1.26 24.83 18.61
N ALA A 473 2.17 25.33 17.76
CA ALA A 473 3.36 24.58 17.35
C ALA A 473 4.33 24.47 18.53
N ARG A 474 4.61 23.25 18.99
CA ARG A 474 5.57 22.98 20.06
C ARG A 474 6.48 21.83 19.68
N LEU A 475 7.66 22.15 19.14
CA LEU A 475 8.66 21.18 18.71
C LEU A 475 9.05 20.28 19.89
N GLN A 476 8.90 18.96 19.70
CA GLN A 476 9.12 17.94 20.73
C GLN A 476 10.46 17.26 20.55
N LYS A 477 10.76 16.79 19.33
CA LYS A 477 12.03 16.15 18.99
C LYS A 477 12.42 16.40 17.53
N LEU A 478 13.71 16.28 17.26
CA LEU A 478 14.26 16.07 15.92
C LEU A 478 14.76 14.61 15.84
N LEU A 479 14.49 13.93 14.73
CA LEU A 479 15.15 12.66 14.39
C LEU A 479 15.90 12.84 13.07
N ILE A 480 17.20 12.56 13.06
CA ILE A 480 18.12 13.04 12.02
C ILE A 480 18.92 11.89 11.42
N SER A 481 18.95 11.82 10.08
CA SER A 481 19.64 10.76 9.33
C SER A 481 20.45 11.33 8.17
N LEU A 482 21.64 10.77 7.92
CA LEU A 482 22.51 11.14 6.81
C LEU A 482 22.41 10.13 5.66
N ALA A 483 22.53 10.63 4.43
CA ALA A 483 22.88 9.85 3.25
C ALA A 483 24.01 10.56 2.50
N GLY A 484 25.26 10.24 2.88
CA GLY A 484 26.44 10.98 2.45
C GLY A 484 26.37 12.44 2.89
N ARG A 485 26.35 13.37 1.93
CA ARG A 485 26.24 14.82 2.18
C ARG A 485 24.81 15.37 2.21
N ASN A 486 23.79 14.51 2.07
CA ASN A 486 22.39 14.88 2.30
C ASN A 486 22.02 14.56 3.75
N LEU A 487 21.23 15.44 4.38
CA LEU A 487 20.76 15.34 5.75
C LEU A 487 19.22 15.42 5.76
N TYR A 488 18.58 14.43 6.37
CA TYR A 488 17.14 14.35 6.54
C TYR A 488 16.79 14.65 8.00
N ILE A 489 15.96 15.67 8.23
CA ILE A 489 15.67 16.19 9.57
C ILE A 489 14.15 16.04 9.81
N ARG A 490 13.73 15.03 10.57
CA ARG A 490 12.31 14.80 10.93
C ARG A 490 11.95 15.67 12.14
N PHE A 491 11.33 16.82 11.87
CA PHE A 491 10.70 17.65 12.89
C PHE A 491 9.42 16.95 13.37
N GLN A 492 9.22 16.80 14.68
CA GLN A 492 7.97 16.35 15.29
C GLN A 492 7.48 17.37 16.33
N SER A 493 6.20 17.74 16.27
CA SER A 493 5.65 18.84 17.07
C SER A 493 4.15 18.66 17.34
N GLY A 494 3.70 19.12 18.50
CA GLY A 494 2.27 19.23 18.84
C GLY A 494 1.57 20.28 17.97
N THR A 495 0.29 20.07 17.66
CA THR A 495 -0.47 20.92 16.70
C THR A 495 -1.86 21.34 17.17
N GLY A 496 -2.22 21.03 18.42
CA GLY A 496 -3.56 21.25 18.95
C GLY A 496 -4.58 20.35 18.26
N ASP A 497 -5.77 20.88 17.98
CA ASP A 497 -6.86 20.12 17.35
C ASP A 497 -6.78 20.05 15.82
N ALA A 498 -5.82 20.71 15.19
CA ALA A 498 -5.57 20.56 13.76
C ALA A 498 -4.79 19.26 13.48
N MET A 499 -5.03 18.63 12.33
CA MET A 499 -4.13 17.56 11.83
C MET A 499 -2.71 18.12 11.56
N GLY A 500 -2.61 19.43 11.32
CA GLY A 500 -1.40 20.21 11.60
C GLY A 500 -0.38 20.31 10.46
N MET A 501 -0.52 19.56 9.38
CA MET A 501 0.46 19.49 8.28
C MET A 501 0.93 20.85 7.71
N ASN A 502 0.05 21.84 7.56
CA ASN A 502 0.42 23.19 7.10
C ASN A 502 1.15 23.98 8.21
N MET A 503 0.77 23.78 9.48
CA MET A 503 1.42 24.41 10.63
C MET A 503 2.86 23.89 10.80
N ILE A 504 3.05 22.56 10.69
CA ILE A 504 4.38 21.95 10.73
C ILE A 504 5.24 22.44 9.56
N SER A 505 4.71 22.49 8.32
CA SER A 505 5.46 23.02 7.17
C SER A 505 5.98 24.44 7.44
N LYS A 506 5.13 25.35 7.93
CA LYS A 506 5.53 26.72 8.25
C LYS A 506 6.61 26.77 9.35
N GLY A 507 6.46 25.96 10.41
CA GLY A 507 7.46 25.82 11.47
C GLY A 507 8.81 25.33 10.94
N THR A 508 8.79 24.28 10.12
CA THR A 508 9.98 23.72 9.46
C THR A 508 10.64 24.75 8.53
N GLU A 509 9.87 25.50 7.74
CA GLU A 509 10.40 26.54 6.85
C GLU A 509 11.18 27.60 7.64
N LYS A 510 10.58 28.17 8.70
CA LYS A 510 11.28 29.18 9.54
C LYS A 510 12.47 28.60 10.30
N ALA A 511 12.40 27.34 10.74
CA ALA A 511 13.52 26.65 11.37
C ALA A 511 14.66 26.37 10.38
N LEU A 512 14.36 26.01 9.13
CA LEU A 512 15.36 25.83 8.07
C LEU A 512 16.04 27.15 7.69
N VAL A 513 15.30 28.27 7.65
CA VAL A 513 15.91 29.61 7.50
C VAL A 513 16.90 29.88 8.64
N ARG A 514 16.52 29.65 9.90
CA ARG A 514 17.42 29.79 11.05
C ARG A 514 18.65 28.89 10.95
N LEU A 515 18.49 27.65 10.49
CA LEU A 515 19.60 26.72 10.27
C LEU A 515 20.56 27.19 9.16
N ASN A 516 20.03 27.86 8.13
CA ASN A 516 20.82 28.42 7.02
C ASN A 516 21.59 29.69 7.44
N GLU A 517 21.16 30.38 8.50
CA GLU A 517 21.92 31.49 9.12
C GLU A 517 23.14 30.96 9.89
N GLU A 518 23.00 29.83 10.59
CA GLU A 518 24.11 29.18 11.32
C GLU A 518 25.07 28.43 10.39
N PHE A 519 24.56 27.84 9.30
CA PHE A 519 25.34 27.09 8.32
C PHE A 519 25.08 27.61 6.89
N PRO A 520 25.77 28.68 6.44
CA PRO A 520 25.53 29.29 5.13
C PRO A 520 25.74 28.38 3.91
N ASP A 521 26.62 27.37 4.04
CA ASP A 521 26.89 26.33 3.03
C ASP A 521 25.73 25.32 2.84
N LEU A 522 24.70 25.39 3.69
CA LEU A 522 23.54 24.50 3.63
C LEU A 522 22.61 24.87 2.48
N GLN A 523 22.27 23.88 1.66
CA GLN A 523 21.25 23.97 0.62
C GLN A 523 20.00 23.21 1.04
N VAL A 524 18.87 23.92 1.21
CA VAL A 524 17.55 23.26 1.32
C VAL A 524 17.18 22.69 -0.05
N ILE A 525 17.06 21.36 -0.16
CA ILE A 525 16.71 20.67 -1.41
C ILE A 525 15.20 20.54 -1.55
N ALA A 526 14.52 20.15 -0.46
CA ALA A 526 13.05 20.13 -0.41
C ALA A 526 12.57 20.16 1.04
N ILE A 527 11.49 20.90 1.31
CA ILE A 527 10.83 20.94 2.64
C ILE A 527 10.23 19.58 3.04
N SER A 528 10.02 18.67 2.08
CA SER A 528 9.55 17.30 2.29
C SER A 528 10.37 16.30 1.48
N GLY A 529 11.53 15.91 1.99
CA GLY A 529 12.39 14.85 1.45
C GLY A 529 11.86 13.43 1.72
N ASN A 530 10.55 13.24 1.70
CA ASN A 530 9.82 12.02 2.08
C ASN A 530 10.09 11.44 3.50
N TYR A 531 11.00 11.99 4.30
CA TYR A 531 11.32 11.52 5.66
C TYR A 531 10.28 11.94 6.74
N CYS A 532 9.05 12.30 6.34
CA CYS A 532 7.98 12.65 7.28
C CYS A 532 7.42 11.41 8.01
N THR A 533 6.92 10.36 7.34
CA THR A 533 6.61 10.23 5.91
C THR A 533 5.12 10.47 5.66
N ASP A 534 4.77 11.23 4.62
CA ASP A 534 3.38 11.62 4.35
C ASP A 534 2.78 10.88 3.15
N LYS A 535 1.61 10.27 3.34
CA LYS A 535 0.79 9.57 2.31
C LYS A 535 1.52 8.48 1.51
N LYS A 536 2.57 7.89 2.08
CA LYS A 536 3.28 6.71 1.55
C LYS A 536 3.55 5.73 2.70
N PRO A 537 3.55 4.40 2.45
CA PRO A 537 3.94 3.43 3.46
C PRO A 537 5.42 3.63 3.81
N ALA A 538 5.75 3.65 5.11
CA ALA A 538 7.12 3.82 5.57
C ALA A 538 7.29 3.29 7.00
N ALA A 539 8.32 2.46 7.22
CA ALA A 539 8.65 1.89 8.52
C ALA A 539 8.89 2.96 9.62
N ILE A 540 9.34 4.17 9.25
CA ILE A 540 9.53 5.26 10.21
C ILE A 540 8.21 5.71 10.86
N ASN A 541 7.06 5.66 10.16
CA ASN A 541 5.77 5.98 10.77
C ASN A 541 5.29 4.86 11.70
N TRP A 542 5.65 3.61 11.39
CA TRP A 542 5.34 2.44 12.20
C TRP A 542 6.14 2.44 13.52
N ILE A 543 7.45 2.71 13.44
CA ILE A 543 8.39 2.62 14.57
C ILE A 543 8.36 3.88 15.45
N GLU A 544 8.42 5.07 14.84
CA GLU A 544 8.54 6.35 15.56
C GLU A 544 7.20 7.06 15.80
N GLY A 545 6.10 6.48 15.32
CA GLY A 545 4.78 7.10 15.27
C GLY A 545 4.70 8.32 14.33
N ARG A 546 3.48 8.79 14.07
CA ARG A 546 3.22 10.07 13.37
C ARG A 546 1.78 10.55 13.59
N GLY A 547 1.60 11.79 14.04
CA GLY A 547 0.27 12.25 14.46
C GLY A 547 -0.06 11.66 15.83
N LYS A 548 -1.12 10.85 15.93
CA LYS A 548 -1.58 10.23 17.18
C LYS A 548 -1.20 8.76 17.21
N SER A 549 -0.46 8.35 18.24
CA SER A 549 -0.21 6.93 18.52
C SER A 549 -1.21 6.48 19.58
N VAL A 550 -1.98 5.43 19.30
CA VAL A 550 -3.14 5.01 20.11
C VAL A 550 -3.14 3.51 20.34
N VAL A 551 -3.48 3.08 21.55
CA VAL A 551 -3.83 1.69 21.85
C VAL A 551 -5.27 1.63 22.36
N CYS A 552 -6.01 0.58 21.99
CA CYS A 552 -7.32 0.26 22.50
C CYS A 552 -7.42 -1.23 22.81
N GLU A 553 -8.14 -1.60 23.88
CA GLU A 553 -8.31 -2.97 24.34
C GLU A 553 -9.72 -3.24 24.87
N ALA A 554 -10.15 -4.50 24.82
CA ALA A 554 -11.39 -4.99 25.41
C ALA A 554 -11.29 -6.48 25.76
N VAL A 555 -12.17 -6.94 26.67
CA VAL A 555 -12.41 -8.37 26.91
C VAL A 555 -13.83 -8.70 26.47
N ILE A 556 -13.98 -9.72 25.62
CA ILE A 556 -15.26 -10.18 25.09
C ILE A 556 -15.59 -11.54 25.73
N PRO A 557 -16.64 -11.63 26.59
CA PRO A 557 -16.96 -12.87 27.28
C PRO A 557 -17.30 -14.02 26.31
N ALA A 558 -16.93 -15.24 26.66
CA ALA A 558 -17.10 -16.45 25.86
C ALA A 558 -18.54 -16.63 25.34
N LYS A 559 -19.54 -16.27 26.16
CA LYS A 559 -20.96 -16.24 25.78
C LYS A 559 -21.21 -15.27 24.62
N VAL A 560 -20.63 -14.08 24.65
CA VAL A 560 -20.78 -13.05 23.61
C VAL A 560 -20.05 -13.45 22.33
N VAL A 561 -18.88 -14.10 22.43
CA VAL A 561 -18.18 -14.67 21.28
C VAL A 561 -19.06 -15.72 20.58
N ARG A 562 -19.66 -16.65 21.33
CA ARG A 562 -20.59 -17.66 20.80
C ARG A 562 -21.89 -17.05 20.25
N GLU A 563 -22.55 -16.17 21.00
CA GLU A 563 -23.89 -15.66 20.65
C GLU A 563 -23.88 -14.53 19.62
N VAL A 564 -22.90 -13.63 19.62
CA VAL A 564 -22.81 -12.47 18.71
C VAL A 564 -21.82 -12.73 17.58
N LEU A 565 -20.60 -13.16 17.93
CA LEU A 565 -19.53 -13.39 16.96
C LEU A 565 -19.65 -14.75 16.23
N LYS A 566 -20.48 -15.69 16.72
CA LYS A 566 -20.83 -16.97 16.05
C LYS A 566 -19.61 -17.86 15.76
N THR A 567 -18.64 -17.87 16.68
CA THR A 567 -17.37 -18.59 16.61
C THR A 567 -16.91 -18.91 18.05
N THR A 568 -15.73 -19.51 18.24
CA THR A 568 -15.07 -19.63 19.54
C THR A 568 -13.91 -18.64 19.68
N THR A 569 -13.46 -18.44 20.92
CA THR A 569 -12.24 -17.68 21.24
C THR A 569 -10.98 -18.36 20.71
N GLU A 570 -10.96 -19.69 20.65
CA GLU A 570 -9.84 -20.47 20.11
C GLU A 570 -9.66 -20.24 18.61
N ASP A 571 -10.74 -20.34 17.81
CA ASP A 571 -10.68 -20.06 16.37
C ASP A 571 -10.22 -18.61 16.09
N LEU A 572 -10.69 -17.65 16.90
CA LEU A 572 -10.32 -16.23 16.73
C LEU A 572 -8.84 -15.99 16.99
N VAL A 573 -8.28 -16.58 18.04
CA VAL A 573 -6.84 -16.48 18.36
C VAL A 573 -6.02 -17.18 17.28
N GLU A 574 -6.43 -18.38 16.83
CA GLU A 574 -5.72 -19.12 15.78
C GLU A 574 -5.73 -18.37 14.44
N VAL A 575 -6.89 -17.83 14.02
CA VAL A 575 -6.99 -17.03 12.80
C VAL A 575 -6.22 -15.72 12.95
N ASN A 576 -6.19 -15.07 14.12
CA ASN A 576 -5.38 -13.86 14.31
C ASN A 576 -3.88 -14.13 14.19
N ILE A 577 -3.37 -15.20 14.81
CA ILE A 577 -1.97 -15.60 14.69
C ILE A 577 -1.64 -15.93 13.22
N ASN A 578 -2.40 -16.82 12.59
CA ASN A 578 -2.07 -17.32 11.26
C ASN A 578 -2.31 -16.28 10.14
N LYS A 579 -3.33 -15.42 10.23
CA LYS A 579 -3.58 -14.35 9.25
C LYS A 579 -2.82 -13.07 9.58
N ASN A 580 -3.13 -12.44 10.71
CA ASN A 580 -2.74 -11.05 10.98
C ASN A 580 -1.27 -10.93 11.41
N LEU A 581 -0.67 -11.99 11.95
CA LEU A 581 0.76 -12.03 12.29
C LEU A 581 1.56 -12.79 11.23
N VAL A 582 1.37 -14.11 11.11
CA VAL A 582 2.16 -14.98 10.21
C VAL A 582 1.90 -14.64 8.74
N GLY A 583 0.63 -14.58 8.30
CA GLY A 583 0.28 -14.23 6.93
C GLY A 583 0.82 -12.86 6.49
N SER A 584 0.67 -11.84 7.34
CA SER A 584 1.25 -10.52 7.10
C SER A 584 2.79 -10.51 7.06
N ALA A 585 3.46 -11.32 7.90
CA ALA A 585 4.91 -11.47 7.86
C ALA A 585 5.39 -12.17 6.56
N MET A 586 4.71 -13.24 6.15
CA MET A 586 4.98 -13.94 4.87
C MET A 586 4.73 -13.05 3.64
N ALA A 587 3.83 -12.07 3.75
CA ALA A 587 3.57 -11.06 2.73
C ALA A 587 4.55 -9.87 2.75
N GLY A 588 5.53 -9.83 3.66
CA GLY A 588 6.47 -8.71 3.81
C GLY A 588 5.84 -7.41 4.32
N SER A 589 4.71 -7.50 5.03
CA SER A 589 3.94 -6.36 5.51
C SER A 589 4.69 -5.56 6.59
N ILE A 590 4.63 -4.23 6.50
CA ILE A 590 5.11 -3.30 7.54
C ILE A 590 3.92 -2.45 8.00
N GLY A 591 3.48 -2.65 9.24
CA GLY A 591 2.34 -1.95 9.84
C GLY A 591 0.95 -2.47 9.45
N GLY A 592 0.85 -3.37 8.47
CA GLY A 592 -0.39 -4.07 8.11
C GLY A 592 -0.52 -5.42 8.82
N TYR A 593 -0.58 -5.43 10.15
CA TYR A 593 -0.73 -6.64 10.99
C TYR A 593 -2.16 -6.76 11.55
N ASN A 594 -3.15 -6.55 10.66
CA ASN A 594 -4.57 -6.43 10.98
C ASN A 594 -5.46 -7.00 9.86
N ALA A 595 -6.78 -7.04 10.08
CA ALA A 595 -7.74 -7.59 9.14
C ALA A 595 -8.21 -6.59 8.07
N HIS A 596 -8.70 -5.42 8.48
CA HIS A 596 -9.24 -4.38 7.60
C HIS A 596 -9.29 -2.98 8.23
N ALA A 597 -8.32 -2.62 9.08
CA ALA A 597 -8.29 -1.30 9.74
C ALA A 597 -8.47 -0.12 8.76
N ALA A 598 -7.93 -0.25 7.54
CA ALA A 598 -8.09 0.70 6.44
C ALA A 598 -9.54 1.00 6.03
N ASN A 599 -10.45 0.02 6.07
CA ASN A 599 -11.86 0.23 5.69
C ASN A 599 -12.56 1.11 6.72
N ILE A 600 -12.31 0.85 8.01
CA ILE A 600 -12.87 1.61 9.12
C ILE A 600 -12.31 3.04 9.17
N VAL A 601 -10.97 3.17 9.07
CA VAL A 601 -10.27 4.46 8.99
C VAL A 601 -10.83 5.28 7.83
N THR A 602 -10.89 4.74 6.62
CA THR A 602 -11.40 5.44 5.43
C THR A 602 -12.85 5.90 5.61
N ALA A 603 -13.73 5.04 6.12
CA ALA A 603 -15.15 5.37 6.28
C ALA A 603 -15.39 6.50 7.30
N ILE A 604 -14.66 6.51 8.42
CA ILE A 604 -14.72 7.60 9.40
C ILE A 604 -14.05 8.86 8.83
N TYR A 605 -12.94 8.73 8.10
CA TYR A 605 -12.20 9.86 7.55
C TYR A 605 -13.02 10.65 6.53
N ILE A 606 -13.74 9.98 5.63
CA ILE A 606 -14.64 10.62 4.66
C ILE A 606 -15.83 11.28 5.36
N ALA A 607 -16.44 10.63 6.35
CA ALA A 607 -17.56 11.19 7.11
C ALA A 607 -17.15 12.45 7.88
N CYS A 608 -16.02 12.40 8.59
CA CYS A 608 -15.54 13.45 9.49
C CYS A 608 -14.60 14.48 8.83
N GLY A 609 -14.53 14.54 7.49
CA GLY A 609 -13.81 15.59 6.76
C GLY A 609 -12.28 15.55 6.88
N GLN A 610 -11.72 14.37 7.10
CA GLN A 610 -10.28 14.13 7.17
C GLN A 610 -9.67 13.96 5.76
N ASP A 611 -8.35 13.98 5.68
CA ASP A 611 -7.63 13.73 4.44
C ASP A 611 -7.55 12.22 4.17
N ALA A 612 -8.48 11.69 3.36
CA ALA A 612 -8.59 10.25 3.11
C ALA A 612 -7.32 9.62 2.50
N ALA A 613 -6.43 10.40 1.86
CA ALA A 613 -5.15 9.89 1.37
C ALA A 613 -4.14 9.60 2.50
N GLN A 614 -4.37 10.12 3.71
CA GLN A 614 -3.61 9.77 4.91
C GLN A 614 -3.98 8.40 5.49
N ASN A 615 -5.02 7.72 4.98
CA ASN A 615 -5.32 6.33 5.29
C ASN A 615 -4.07 5.43 5.14
N VAL A 616 -3.22 5.70 4.15
CA VAL A 616 -1.95 4.97 3.88
C VAL A 616 -1.01 4.89 5.09
N GLY A 617 -1.01 5.90 5.97
CA GLY A 617 -0.26 5.87 7.24
C GLY A 617 -1.17 5.65 8.46
N SER A 618 -2.42 6.09 8.39
CA SER A 618 -3.39 6.02 9.49
C SER A 618 -4.03 4.65 9.68
N SER A 619 -3.96 3.75 8.68
CA SER A 619 -4.38 2.35 8.79
C SER A 619 -3.29 1.41 9.33
N ASN A 620 -2.12 1.93 9.70
CA ASN A 620 -1.10 1.16 10.40
C ASN A 620 -1.69 0.63 11.72
N CYS A 621 -1.81 -0.69 11.83
CA CYS A 621 -2.41 -1.34 12.98
C CYS A 621 -1.84 -2.76 13.16
N ILE A 622 -1.53 -3.12 14.41
CA ILE A 622 -1.40 -4.51 14.85
C ILE A 622 -2.60 -4.89 15.71
N THR A 623 -3.24 -5.98 15.36
CA THR A 623 -4.34 -6.60 16.12
C THR A 623 -3.81 -7.83 16.85
N LEU A 624 -3.92 -7.85 18.17
CA LEU A 624 -3.56 -8.99 19.03
C LEU A 624 -4.81 -9.57 19.66
N MET A 625 -4.85 -10.90 19.79
CA MET A 625 -5.96 -11.65 20.38
C MET A 625 -5.38 -12.76 21.25
N GLU A 626 -5.88 -12.88 22.47
CA GLU A 626 -5.42 -13.85 23.46
C GLU A 626 -6.59 -14.45 24.25
N ARG A 627 -6.38 -15.62 24.84
CA ARG A 627 -7.35 -16.28 25.73
C ARG A 627 -7.20 -15.70 27.14
N THR A 628 -8.32 -15.44 27.81
CA THR A 628 -8.32 -14.83 29.14
C THR A 628 -9.52 -15.27 29.99
N GLY A 629 -9.64 -14.72 31.20
CA GLY A 629 -10.60 -15.15 32.21
C GLY A 629 -10.17 -16.41 32.95
N SER A 630 -10.88 -16.77 34.02
CA SER A 630 -10.52 -17.91 34.89
C SER A 630 -10.60 -19.28 34.21
N THR A 631 -11.28 -19.38 33.06
CA THR A 631 -11.42 -20.60 32.25
C THR A 631 -10.62 -20.57 30.94
N ASN A 632 -9.95 -19.45 30.61
CA ASN A 632 -9.37 -19.20 29.28
C ASN A 632 -10.39 -19.30 28.11
N GLU A 633 -11.69 -19.14 28.37
CA GLU A 633 -12.71 -19.05 27.31
C GLU A 633 -12.99 -17.62 26.84
N ASP A 634 -12.67 -16.59 27.63
CA ASP A 634 -12.93 -15.19 27.25
C ASP A 634 -11.85 -14.67 26.29
N LEU A 635 -12.21 -13.77 25.39
CA LEU A 635 -11.30 -13.20 24.39
C LEU A 635 -10.76 -11.86 24.87
N TYR A 636 -9.45 -11.76 25.12
CA TYR A 636 -8.77 -10.47 25.13
C TYR A 636 -8.48 -10.05 23.68
N ILE A 637 -8.74 -8.78 23.36
CA ILE A 637 -8.31 -8.17 22.09
C ILE A 637 -7.67 -6.81 22.37
N SER A 638 -6.63 -6.48 21.62
CA SER A 638 -6.15 -5.11 21.50
C SER A 638 -5.79 -4.74 20.05
N CYS A 639 -5.95 -3.46 19.74
CA CYS A 639 -5.48 -2.84 18.51
C CYS A 639 -4.52 -1.70 18.86
N THR A 640 -3.32 -1.70 18.29
CA THR A 640 -2.34 -0.62 18.44
C THR A 640 -2.08 0.04 17.09
N MET A 641 -2.29 1.35 17.03
CA MET A 641 -2.21 2.18 15.82
C MET A 641 -1.24 3.34 16.06
N PRO A 642 0.04 3.24 15.64
CA PRO A 642 1.07 4.21 16.02
C PRO A 642 1.02 5.53 15.23
N SER A 643 0.29 5.60 14.11
CA SER A 643 0.36 6.74 13.19
C SER A 643 -0.98 7.26 12.66
N ILE A 644 -1.97 7.49 13.52
CA ILE A 644 -3.26 8.08 13.14
C ILE A 644 -3.09 9.59 12.86
N GLU A 645 -3.21 9.99 11.60
CA GLU A 645 -3.06 11.37 11.13
C GLU A 645 -4.44 12.05 11.09
N ILE A 646 -4.82 12.80 12.14
CA ILE A 646 -6.22 13.21 12.33
C ILE A 646 -6.37 14.54 13.09
N GLY A 647 -7.45 15.29 12.80
CA GLY A 647 -7.79 16.55 13.46
C GLY A 647 -9.25 16.95 13.34
N THR A 648 -9.68 17.94 14.11
CA THR A 648 -11.08 18.42 14.18
C THR A 648 -11.22 19.88 13.77
N VAL A 649 -10.14 20.47 13.22
CA VAL A 649 -10.04 21.84 12.72
C VAL A 649 -9.22 21.90 11.42
N GLY A 650 -9.72 22.60 10.41
CA GLY A 650 -9.06 22.80 9.11
C GLY A 650 -9.30 21.68 8.10
N GLY A 651 -8.99 21.94 6.82
CA GLY A 651 -9.31 21.03 5.73
C GLY A 651 -10.82 20.79 5.60
N GLY A 652 -11.21 19.55 5.27
CA GLY A 652 -12.62 19.17 5.13
C GLY A 652 -13.47 19.33 6.40
N THR A 653 -12.86 19.43 7.58
CA THR A 653 -13.58 19.71 8.85
C THR A 653 -14.18 21.12 8.91
N ASN A 654 -13.87 21.99 7.95
CA ASN A 654 -14.52 23.30 7.78
C ASN A 654 -15.90 23.20 7.08
N LEU A 655 -16.24 22.05 6.48
CA LEU A 655 -17.49 21.86 5.72
C LEU A 655 -18.62 21.39 6.63
N LEU A 656 -19.80 22.00 6.52
CA LEU A 656 -20.94 21.77 7.42
C LEU A 656 -21.39 20.30 7.54
N PRO A 657 -21.48 19.48 6.46
CA PRO A 657 -21.88 18.07 6.58
C PRO A 657 -20.88 17.24 7.38
N GLN A 658 -19.58 17.51 7.21
CA GLN A 658 -18.48 16.88 7.94
C GLN A 658 -18.45 17.34 9.41
N GLN A 659 -18.84 18.59 9.68
CA GLN A 659 -19.02 19.09 11.05
C GLN A 659 -20.16 18.39 11.78
N ALA A 660 -21.27 18.08 11.12
CA ALA A 660 -22.36 17.29 11.73
C ALA A 660 -21.87 15.90 12.18
N CYS A 661 -21.05 15.23 11.37
CA CYS A 661 -20.43 13.95 11.74
C CYS A 661 -19.48 14.08 12.95
N LEU A 662 -18.71 15.17 13.03
CA LEU A 662 -17.87 15.47 14.21
C LEU A 662 -18.69 15.85 15.45
N GLN A 663 -19.87 16.44 15.28
CA GLN A 663 -20.81 16.79 16.37
C GLN A 663 -21.49 15.55 16.94
N MET A 664 -21.85 14.54 16.12
CA MET A 664 -22.33 13.23 16.59
C MET A 664 -21.36 12.54 17.57
N LEU A 665 -20.06 12.80 17.41
CA LEU A 665 -18.98 12.28 18.25
C LEU A 665 -18.59 13.22 19.41
N GLY A 666 -19.17 14.42 19.49
CA GLY A 666 -18.85 15.42 20.53
C GLY A 666 -17.46 16.04 20.43
N VAL A 667 -16.84 16.05 19.23
CA VAL A 667 -15.44 16.46 19.01
C VAL A 667 -15.25 17.51 17.91
N GLN A 668 -16.30 18.24 17.52
CA GLN A 668 -16.18 19.25 16.46
C GLN A 668 -15.39 20.49 16.94
N GLY A 669 -14.51 21.01 16.08
CA GLY A 669 -13.76 22.24 16.35
C GLY A 669 -12.60 22.07 17.35
N ALA A 670 -12.08 23.20 17.82
CA ALA A 670 -10.99 23.26 18.80
C ALA A 670 -11.51 23.16 20.23
N SER A 671 -10.88 22.33 21.05
CA SER A 671 -11.06 22.33 22.50
C SER A 671 -10.50 23.62 23.08
N GLN A 672 -11.33 24.37 23.82
CA GLN A 672 -10.92 25.65 24.40
C GLN A 672 -10.07 25.45 25.66
N ASP A 673 -10.50 24.54 26.56
CA ASP A 673 -9.87 24.32 27.86
C ASP A 673 -8.60 23.46 27.78
N ASN A 674 -8.54 22.54 26.80
CA ASN A 674 -7.41 21.63 26.61
C ASN A 674 -7.15 21.38 25.11
N PRO A 675 -6.36 22.25 24.44
CA PRO A 675 -6.08 22.14 23.01
C PRO A 675 -5.55 20.77 22.57
N GLY A 676 -6.14 20.23 21.51
CA GLY A 676 -5.87 18.90 20.98
C GLY A 676 -6.75 17.79 21.57
N GLU A 677 -7.57 18.05 22.59
CA GLU A 677 -8.38 17.00 23.21
C GLU A 677 -9.47 16.45 22.29
N ASN A 678 -10.08 17.29 21.45
CA ASN A 678 -11.06 16.82 20.47
C ASN A 678 -10.39 15.91 19.44
N ALA A 679 -9.21 16.32 18.94
CA ALA A 679 -8.41 15.53 18.01
C ALA A 679 -7.71 14.31 18.65
N ARG A 680 -7.61 14.23 19.99
CA ARG A 680 -7.20 13.02 20.72
C ARG A 680 -8.37 12.07 20.92
N GLN A 681 -9.53 12.57 21.37
CA GLN A 681 -10.75 11.79 21.55
C GLN A 681 -11.24 11.18 20.23
N LEU A 682 -11.13 11.89 19.10
CA LEU A 682 -11.43 11.33 17.77
C LEU A 682 -10.47 10.17 17.40
N ALA A 683 -9.18 10.29 17.70
CA ALA A 683 -8.20 9.22 17.43
C ALA A 683 -8.48 7.95 18.26
N LYS A 684 -8.90 8.12 19.53
CA LYS A 684 -9.38 7.03 20.39
C LYS A 684 -10.61 6.34 19.80
N ILE A 685 -11.60 7.11 19.33
CA ILE A 685 -12.82 6.59 18.69
C ILE A 685 -12.46 5.79 17.42
N VAL A 686 -11.55 6.29 16.58
CA VAL A 686 -11.08 5.57 15.39
C VAL A 686 -10.45 4.22 15.77
N CYS A 687 -9.52 4.19 16.73
CA CYS A 687 -8.86 2.95 17.16
C CYS A 687 -9.84 1.92 17.75
N ALA A 688 -10.78 2.37 18.58
CA ALA A 688 -11.83 1.52 19.15
C ALA A 688 -12.83 1.01 18.10
N THR A 689 -13.15 1.82 17.09
CA THR A 689 -14.01 1.39 15.97
C THR A 689 -13.28 0.41 15.05
N VAL A 690 -11.96 0.58 14.86
CA VAL A 690 -11.10 -0.40 14.18
C VAL A 690 -11.19 -1.73 14.92
N MET A 691 -10.99 -1.75 16.24
CA MET A 691 -11.10 -2.97 17.05
C MET A 691 -12.49 -3.64 16.96
N ALA A 692 -13.58 -2.85 16.91
CA ALA A 692 -14.92 -3.36 16.64
C ALA A 692 -15.03 -4.03 15.25
N GLY A 693 -14.50 -3.37 14.21
CA GLY A 693 -14.43 -3.92 12.86
C GLY A 693 -13.62 -5.22 12.81
N GLU A 694 -12.45 -5.26 13.44
CA GLU A 694 -11.55 -6.43 13.50
C GLU A 694 -12.27 -7.63 14.13
N LEU A 695 -12.92 -7.48 15.29
CA LEU A 695 -13.69 -8.53 15.95
C LEU A 695 -14.71 -9.20 15.02
N SER A 696 -15.53 -8.40 14.32
CA SER A 696 -16.61 -8.95 13.49
C SER A 696 -16.09 -9.58 12.19
N LEU A 697 -15.06 -9.01 11.56
CA LEU A 697 -14.47 -9.59 10.36
C LEU A 697 -13.70 -10.88 10.67
N MET A 698 -12.87 -10.90 11.71
CA MET A 698 -12.11 -12.08 12.11
C MET A 698 -13.05 -13.22 12.51
N ALA A 699 -14.17 -12.92 13.17
CA ALA A 699 -15.19 -13.92 13.46
C ALA A 699 -15.94 -14.41 12.21
N ALA A 700 -16.16 -13.55 11.21
CA ALA A 700 -16.75 -13.94 9.93
C ALA A 700 -15.78 -14.79 9.06
N LEU A 701 -14.47 -14.66 9.25
CA LEU A 701 -13.45 -15.51 8.67
C LEU A 701 -13.40 -16.87 9.38
N ALA A 702 -13.24 -16.88 10.70
CA ALA A 702 -13.17 -18.10 11.52
C ALA A 702 -14.39 -19.02 11.33
N ALA A 703 -15.59 -18.44 11.29
CA ALA A 703 -16.83 -19.20 11.06
C ALA A 703 -17.17 -19.45 9.58
N GLY A 704 -16.28 -19.12 8.62
CA GLY A 704 -16.50 -19.34 7.18
C GLY A 704 -17.69 -18.57 6.58
N HIS A 705 -18.13 -17.49 7.23
CA HIS A 705 -19.34 -16.75 6.88
C HIS A 705 -19.15 -15.63 5.85
N LEU A 706 -17.91 -15.15 5.64
CA LEU A 706 -17.61 -13.95 4.83
C LEU A 706 -18.33 -13.93 3.47
N VAL A 707 -18.20 -14.98 2.66
CA VAL A 707 -18.78 -15.06 1.30
C VAL A 707 -20.30 -14.96 1.34
N LYS A 708 -20.96 -15.62 2.31
CA LYS A 708 -22.42 -15.60 2.45
C LYS A 708 -22.92 -14.19 2.76
N SER A 709 -22.26 -13.48 3.67
CA SER A 709 -22.63 -12.10 4.03
C SER A 709 -22.49 -11.14 2.84
N HIS A 710 -21.39 -11.20 2.09
CA HIS A 710 -21.18 -10.33 0.93
C HIS A 710 -22.21 -10.56 -0.18
N MET A 711 -22.69 -11.79 -0.38
CA MET A 711 -23.76 -12.10 -1.36
C MET A 711 -25.18 -11.73 -0.90
N ILE A 712 -25.36 -11.20 0.32
CA ILE A 712 -26.66 -10.73 0.84
C ILE A 712 -26.75 -9.20 0.91
N HIS A 713 -25.62 -8.50 1.10
CA HIS A 713 -25.60 -7.05 1.32
C HIS A 713 -24.62 -6.26 0.43
N ASN A 714 -23.86 -6.91 -0.45
CA ASN A 714 -22.83 -6.28 -1.29
C ASN A 714 -22.87 -6.76 -2.75
N ARG A 715 -24.01 -7.32 -3.20
CA ARG A 715 -24.28 -7.72 -4.58
C ARG A 715 -25.78 -7.82 -4.85
#